data_AF-A0A317HIR2-F1
#
_entry.id   AF-A0A317HIR2-F1
#
_cell.length_a   1.000
_cell.length_b   1.000
_cell.length_c   1.000
_cell.angle_alpha   90.00
_cell.angle_beta   90.00
_cell.angle_gamma   90.00
#
_symmetry.space_group_name_H-M   'P 1'
#
loop_
_entity.id
_entity.type
_entity.pdbx_description
1 polymer ?
#
loop_
_entity_poly.entity_id
_entity_poly.type
_entity_poly.pdbx_seq_one_letter_code
_entity_poly.pdbx_strand_id
1 'polypeptide(L)'
;MNHNRRSFGFATFLSAIMIPVIVAVQSDGIRSGGGQHEWPVVGGDWGNTRYSMLAQITPQSVTRLGGAWTSAKFAASATTRAMPVVKEGVMFVPVPPSIYALNAKTGDTIWQFQGGGGRGRGAAPARFGNPGREGVAVGEGLVFVGLSDARVIALNEKSGELVWNQYVGDNPRDKGQVISGAPLYAGGLVTVGLSADNGWRGQVVALDPKSGKEAWRFFAIPGVGEKGHETWPNTDIWTRGGAAVWLAGAADPEQGSLYYVTGNGVPQLGGEGRPGDNLYLCSVVALDMKSGKLKWHYQVIRHDVWEADIAISPVLYDAQVDGRPRKAVAAMRADGLLFLLDRETGKPLMKVEDRPVPQDVLQKTAATQPFPTGADRALPDCDEWRKRSTPKGFEIGCFFTPAAVQKPSVLAPNYGMRVAPMAYSPQTGYFYASGAAGLSWLRRAEDPSFFSSFNARVPGLNTLNYGVLAAIDGRTNKIVWKKEFKHGRPSGATVTAGGLMFQVSSDRAIEAYDAKSGAVLWQFQLPAAGGPVTAYEIDGEEYLAAVAGSNVWAFKIGGTLPPAPAPKWSAEELFSGPITDTAQIETASLQRDRGFIGTRYFTDDYAFEPYRARVKAGTQVTWRNNSRMVHTIVAQDGSWTTGPLSDGAVGGKVFDKAGMYNYICKEHPWAYGQIIVE
;
A
#
# COMPACT_ATOMS: atom_id res chain seq x y z
N MET A 1 88.11 -21.01 16.50
CA MET A 1 87.04 -20.17 17.09
C MET A 1 86.36 -19.39 15.98
N ASN A 2 85.03 -19.34 15.99
CA ASN A 2 84.13 -18.64 15.06
C ASN A 2 84.12 -19.14 13.59
N HIS A 3 83.05 -19.85 13.23
CA HIS A 3 82.67 -20.05 11.83
C HIS A 3 81.39 -19.30 11.50
N ASN A 4 81.59 -18.12 10.89
CA ASN A 4 80.62 -17.47 10.04
C ASN A 4 80.58 -18.19 8.68
N ARG A 5 79.40 -18.61 8.22
CA ARG A 5 79.16 -18.89 6.81
C ARG A 5 77.89 -18.20 6.33
N ARG A 6 78.08 -17.29 5.38
CA ARG A 6 77.06 -16.69 4.53
C ARG A 6 76.51 -17.76 3.58
N SER A 7 75.19 -17.78 3.37
CA SER A 7 74.53 -18.52 2.29
C SER A 7 73.86 -17.53 1.33
N PHE A 8 74.26 -17.61 0.06
CA PHE A 8 73.57 -17.05 -1.10
C PHE A 8 72.52 -18.06 -1.58
N GLY A 9 71.40 -17.54 -2.08
CA GLY A 9 70.17 -18.28 -2.33
C GLY A 9 70.10 -19.11 -3.61
N PHE A 10 68.97 -19.81 -3.73
CA PHE A 10 68.42 -20.32 -4.97
C PHE A 10 66.94 -19.96 -5.00
N ALA A 11 66.50 -19.33 -6.09
CA ALA A 11 65.10 -19.05 -6.36
C ALA A 11 64.44 -20.29 -6.98
N THR A 12 63.22 -20.61 -6.53
CA THR A 12 62.36 -21.62 -7.15
C THR A 12 61.07 -20.94 -7.57
N PHE A 13 60.81 -20.87 -8.87
CA PHE A 13 59.54 -20.44 -9.44
C PHE A 13 58.50 -21.56 -9.25
N LEU A 14 57.40 -21.26 -8.56
CA LEU A 14 56.23 -22.13 -8.45
C LEU A 14 55.09 -21.49 -9.25
N SER A 15 54.75 -22.10 -10.38
CA SER A 15 53.58 -21.77 -11.19
C SER A 15 52.30 -22.13 -10.44
N ALA A 16 51.51 -21.13 -10.07
CA ALA A 16 50.19 -21.33 -9.48
C ALA A 16 49.16 -21.58 -10.60
N ILE A 17 48.64 -22.80 -10.66
CA ILE A 17 47.45 -23.14 -11.45
C ILE A 17 46.24 -22.53 -10.75
N MET A 18 45.68 -21.45 -11.32
CA MET A 18 44.37 -20.95 -10.90
C MET A 18 43.27 -21.85 -11.48
N ILE A 19 42.65 -22.65 -10.62
CA ILE A 19 41.38 -23.31 -10.93
C ILE A 19 40.28 -22.27 -10.68
N PRO A 20 39.45 -21.89 -11.67
CA PRO A 20 38.32 -21.02 -11.42
C PRO A 20 37.32 -21.77 -10.54
N VAL A 21 37.11 -21.26 -9.32
CA VAL A 21 35.99 -21.69 -8.49
C VAL A 21 34.73 -21.11 -9.13
N ILE A 22 34.07 -21.91 -9.97
CA ILE A 22 32.69 -21.66 -10.36
C ILE A 22 31.87 -21.96 -9.12
N VAL A 23 31.50 -20.92 -8.37
CA VAL A 23 30.42 -21.01 -7.39
C VAL A 23 29.15 -21.26 -8.21
N ALA A 24 28.72 -22.51 -8.28
CA ALA A 24 27.40 -22.84 -8.76
C ALA A 24 26.39 -22.19 -7.80
N VAL A 25 25.82 -21.07 -8.22
CA VAL A 25 24.60 -20.54 -7.59
C VAL A 25 23.54 -21.60 -7.84
N GLN A 26 23.19 -22.40 -6.83
CA GLN A 26 22.03 -23.28 -6.90
C GLN A 26 20.80 -22.41 -7.19
N SER A 27 20.28 -22.53 -8.41
CA SER A 27 19.22 -21.71 -8.99
C SER A 27 17.80 -22.15 -8.60
N ASP A 28 17.63 -22.92 -7.53
CA ASP A 28 16.32 -23.52 -7.16
C ASP A 28 15.40 -22.57 -6.36
N GLY A 29 15.60 -21.25 -6.48
CA GLY A 29 14.93 -20.24 -5.63
C GLY A 29 13.65 -19.61 -6.17
N ILE A 30 13.26 -19.85 -7.44
CA ILE A 30 12.04 -19.24 -8.01
C ILE A 30 10.96 -20.30 -8.13
N ARG A 31 9.90 -20.14 -7.34
CA ARG A 31 8.68 -20.97 -7.40
C ARG A 31 7.80 -20.48 -8.54
N SER A 32 8.29 -20.61 -9.77
CA SER A 32 7.62 -20.01 -10.92
C SER A 32 6.33 -20.76 -11.23
N GLY A 33 5.24 -20.00 -11.40
CA GLY A 33 3.99 -20.49 -11.99
C GLY A 33 3.99 -20.48 -13.52
N GLY A 34 5.18 -20.32 -14.15
CA GLY A 34 5.40 -20.14 -15.59
C GLY A 34 6.90 -20.17 -15.96
N GLY A 35 7.25 -19.86 -17.21
CA GLY A 35 8.64 -19.92 -17.70
C GLY A 35 9.57 -18.85 -17.10
N GLN A 36 10.88 -19.09 -17.08
CA GLN A 36 11.89 -18.13 -16.55
C GLN A 36 11.95 -16.78 -17.32
N HIS A 37 11.32 -16.74 -18.49
CA HIS A 37 11.28 -15.61 -19.41
C HIS A 37 9.95 -14.83 -19.36
N GLU A 38 9.02 -15.22 -18.49
CA GLU A 38 7.67 -14.68 -18.40
C GLU A 38 7.39 -13.99 -17.06
N TRP A 39 6.22 -13.36 -16.94
CA TRP A 39 5.71 -12.81 -15.68
C TRP A 39 4.32 -13.38 -15.37
N PRO A 40 4.24 -14.65 -14.97
CA PRO A 40 3.00 -15.44 -15.00
C PRO A 40 1.96 -15.06 -13.94
N VAL A 41 2.36 -14.33 -12.90
CA VAL A 41 1.49 -13.89 -11.80
C VAL A 41 1.85 -12.48 -11.36
N VAL A 42 0.92 -11.76 -10.73
CA VAL A 42 1.14 -10.38 -10.23
C VAL A 42 2.34 -10.26 -9.28
N GLY A 43 2.71 -11.33 -8.59
CA GLY A 43 3.89 -11.41 -7.75
C GLY A 43 5.23 -11.68 -8.47
N GLY A 44 5.21 -11.86 -9.79
CA GLY A 44 6.31 -12.45 -10.57
C GLY A 44 6.35 -13.97 -10.45
N ASP A 45 6.29 -14.48 -9.22
CA ASP A 45 6.19 -15.90 -8.91
C ASP A 45 5.14 -16.16 -7.81
N TRP A 46 4.90 -17.43 -7.48
CA TRP A 46 3.97 -17.79 -6.40
C TRP A 46 4.42 -17.29 -5.03
N GLY A 47 5.72 -16.99 -4.86
CA GLY A 47 6.27 -16.43 -3.63
C GLY A 47 6.11 -14.91 -3.50
N ASN A 48 5.55 -14.22 -4.51
CA ASN A 48 5.53 -12.75 -4.59
C ASN A 48 6.92 -12.10 -4.49
N THR A 49 7.98 -12.76 -4.96
CA THR A 49 9.35 -12.21 -4.85
C THR A 49 9.57 -10.98 -5.73
N ARG A 50 8.79 -10.85 -6.82
CA ARG A 50 8.97 -9.82 -7.86
C ARG A 50 10.41 -9.78 -8.38
N TYR A 51 11.01 -10.95 -8.46
CA TYR A 51 12.35 -11.15 -8.99
C TYR A 51 12.29 -11.82 -10.36
N SER A 52 12.97 -11.23 -11.34
CA SER A 52 13.15 -11.82 -12.66
C SER A 52 14.56 -12.38 -12.82
N MET A 53 14.69 -13.53 -13.48
CA MET A 53 16.00 -14.10 -13.85
C MET A 53 16.64 -13.42 -15.06
N LEU A 54 15.94 -12.49 -15.70
CA LEU A 54 16.45 -11.77 -16.85
C LEU A 54 17.62 -10.86 -16.45
N ALA A 55 18.63 -10.80 -17.33
CA ALA A 55 19.92 -10.17 -17.04
C ALA A 55 20.56 -9.52 -18.28
N GLN A 56 19.79 -9.25 -19.34
CA GLN A 56 20.27 -8.48 -20.50
C GLN A 56 20.37 -6.98 -20.15
N ILE A 57 19.46 -6.49 -19.31
CA ILE A 57 19.50 -5.14 -18.75
C ILE A 57 20.31 -5.16 -17.44
N THR A 58 21.46 -4.50 -17.45
CA THR A 58 22.48 -4.48 -16.37
C THR A 58 22.93 -3.05 -16.11
N PRO A 59 23.65 -2.75 -15.01
CA PRO A 59 24.25 -1.43 -14.80
C PRO A 59 25.06 -0.90 -15.99
N GLN A 60 25.68 -1.79 -16.79
CA GLN A 60 26.49 -1.43 -17.95
C GLN A 60 25.64 -1.15 -19.21
N SER A 61 24.47 -1.77 -19.34
CA SER A 61 23.60 -1.64 -20.51
C SER A 61 22.42 -0.69 -20.29
N VAL A 62 22.03 -0.39 -19.05
CA VAL A 62 20.80 0.35 -18.70
C VAL A 62 20.74 1.76 -19.30
N THR A 63 21.88 2.40 -19.58
CA THR A 63 21.92 3.72 -20.23
C THR A 63 21.44 3.70 -21.68
N ARG A 64 21.36 2.51 -22.30
CA ARG A 64 20.79 2.30 -23.64
C ARG A 64 19.31 1.90 -23.61
N LEU A 65 18.69 1.86 -22.44
CA LEU A 65 17.26 1.58 -22.28
C LEU A 65 16.45 2.78 -22.77
N GLY A 66 15.41 2.50 -23.56
CA GLY A 66 14.49 3.52 -24.07
C GLY A 66 13.09 2.95 -24.31
N GLY A 67 12.11 3.81 -24.57
CA GLY A 67 10.74 3.37 -24.83
C GLY A 67 10.67 2.53 -26.11
N ALA A 68 10.10 1.33 -26.01
CA ALA A 68 9.99 0.37 -27.11
C ALA A 68 8.69 0.53 -27.87
N TRP A 69 7.57 0.55 -27.13
CA TRP A 69 6.22 0.71 -27.66
C TRP A 69 5.29 1.24 -26.57
N THR A 70 4.14 1.77 -26.99
CA THR A 70 3.03 2.12 -26.12
C THR A 70 1.75 1.49 -26.64
N SER A 71 0.91 0.95 -25.76
CA SER A 71 -0.40 0.44 -26.17
C SER A 71 -1.28 1.58 -26.73
N ALA A 72 -2.36 1.22 -27.41
CA ALA A 72 -3.45 2.15 -27.66
C ALA A 72 -3.95 2.78 -26.35
N LYS A 73 -4.44 4.02 -26.44
CA LYS A 73 -5.00 4.74 -25.30
C LYS A 73 -6.28 4.05 -24.82
N PHE A 74 -6.30 3.65 -23.55
CA PHE A 74 -7.48 3.13 -22.87
C PHE A 74 -8.53 4.24 -22.68
N ALA A 75 -9.80 3.84 -22.68
CA ALA A 75 -10.92 4.78 -22.48
C ALA A 75 -10.92 5.40 -21.07
N ALA A 76 -10.40 4.68 -20.07
CA ALA A 76 -10.23 5.13 -18.70
C ALA A 76 -8.74 5.24 -18.36
N SER A 77 -8.40 6.05 -17.34
CA SER A 77 -7.06 5.96 -16.74
C SER A 77 -6.94 4.65 -15.98
N ALA A 78 -5.86 3.94 -16.26
CA ALA A 78 -5.47 2.78 -15.53
C ALA A 78 -4.94 3.17 -14.14
N THR A 79 -4.95 2.18 -13.27
CA THR A 79 -4.61 2.31 -11.86
C THR A 79 -3.10 2.19 -11.66
N THR A 80 -2.53 2.99 -10.76
CA THR A 80 -1.12 2.91 -10.34
C THR A 80 -0.80 1.68 -9.47
N ARG A 81 -1.72 0.71 -9.43
CA ARG A 81 -1.60 -0.55 -8.68
C ARG A 81 -1.58 -1.78 -9.58
N ALA A 82 -1.96 -1.64 -10.85
CA ALA A 82 -2.05 -2.79 -11.74
C ALA A 82 -0.65 -3.20 -12.15
N MET A 83 -0.30 -4.45 -11.87
CA MET A 83 0.89 -5.09 -12.42
C MET A 83 0.46 -6.02 -13.56
N PRO A 84 0.87 -5.76 -14.81
CA PRO A 84 0.54 -6.63 -15.92
C PRO A 84 1.10 -8.05 -15.73
N VAL A 85 0.32 -9.05 -16.12
CA VAL A 85 0.76 -10.45 -16.21
C VAL A 85 1.13 -10.74 -17.65
N VAL A 86 2.28 -11.36 -17.89
CA VAL A 86 2.74 -11.75 -19.23
C VAL A 86 2.91 -13.26 -19.28
N LYS A 87 2.21 -13.91 -20.21
CA LYS A 87 2.27 -15.36 -20.45
C LYS A 87 2.12 -15.62 -21.95
N GLU A 88 2.99 -16.45 -22.51
CA GLU A 88 2.99 -16.89 -23.90
C GLU A 88 2.92 -15.71 -24.91
N GLY A 89 3.65 -14.62 -24.62
CA GLY A 89 3.68 -13.42 -25.46
C GLY A 89 2.43 -12.53 -25.37
N VAL A 90 1.48 -12.83 -24.48
CA VAL A 90 0.28 -12.04 -24.23
C VAL A 90 0.36 -11.36 -22.87
N MET A 91 0.05 -10.07 -22.82
CA MET A 91 0.00 -9.26 -21.61
C MET A 91 -1.44 -9.00 -21.20
N PHE A 92 -1.80 -9.34 -19.98
CA PHE A 92 -3.13 -9.14 -19.40
C PHE A 92 -3.10 -8.01 -18.37
N VAL A 93 -4.01 -7.04 -18.51
CA VAL A 93 -4.05 -5.85 -17.64
C VAL A 93 -5.50 -5.42 -17.34
N PRO A 94 -5.86 -5.25 -16.05
CA PRO A 94 -7.14 -4.64 -15.69
C PRO A 94 -7.01 -3.10 -15.74
N VAL A 95 -7.92 -2.47 -16.48
CA VAL A 95 -8.04 -1.02 -16.60
C VAL A 95 -9.52 -0.67 -16.42
N PRO A 96 -10.01 -0.63 -15.17
CA PRO A 96 -11.44 -0.50 -14.90
C PRO A 96 -12.05 0.71 -15.64
N PRO A 97 -13.17 0.54 -16.33
CA PRO A 97 -14.10 -0.61 -16.28
C PRO A 97 -13.71 -1.84 -17.11
N SER A 98 -12.60 -1.86 -17.86
CA SER A 98 -12.24 -2.93 -18.79
C SER A 98 -11.09 -3.83 -18.30
N ILE A 99 -10.90 -4.95 -18.98
CA ILE A 99 -9.72 -5.84 -18.93
C ILE A 99 -9.22 -5.98 -20.36
N TYR A 100 -7.91 -5.95 -20.56
CA TYR A 100 -7.29 -6.04 -21.88
C TYR A 100 -6.32 -7.22 -21.93
N ALA A 101 -6.29 -7.90 -23.08
CA ALA A 101 -5.15 -8.69 -23.51
C ALA A 101 -4.45 -7.95 -24.65
N LEU A 102 -3.14 -7.78 -24.52
CA LEU A 102 -2.29 -7.08 -25.47
C LEU A 102 -1.22 -8.04 -25.99
N ASN A 103 -0.81 -7.88 -27.24
CA ASN A 103 0.43 -8.47 -27.71
C ASN A 103 1.59 -7.82 -26.94
N ALA A 104 2.35 -8.61 -26.18
CA ALA A 104 3.40 -8.08 -25.30
C ALA A 104 4.64 -7.57 -26.06
N LYS A 105 4.74 -7.82 -27.37
CA LYS A 105 5.82 -7.30 -28.22
C LYS A 105 5.47 -5.96 -28.88
N THR A 106 4.20 -5.74 -29.21
CA THR A 106 3.77 -4.56 -29.99
C THR A 106 2.85 -3.61 -29.22
N GLY A 107 2.17 -4.09 -28.18
CA GLY A 107 1.13 -3.35 -27.45
C GLY A 107 -0.24 -3.35 -28.13
N ASP A 108 -0.39 -4.08 -29.25
CA ASP A 108 -1.66 -4.19 -29.96
C ASP A 108 -2.70 -4.93 -29.13
N THR A 109 -3.94 -4.45 -29.14
CA THR A 109 -5.03 -5.12 -28.43
C THR A 109 -5.43 -6.39 -29.16
N ILE A 110 -5.32 -7.53 -28.48
CA ILE A 110 -5.81 -8.83 -28.96
C ILE A 110 -7.31 -8.92 -28.70
N TRP A 111 -7.70 -8.66 -27.45
CA TRP A 111 -9.10 -8.56 -27.05
C TRP A 111 -9.27 -7.59 -25.88
N GLN A 112 -10.50 -7.09 -25.74
CA GLN A 112 -10.93 -6.26 -24.62
C GLN A 112 -12.24 -6.83 -24.07
N PHE A 113 -12.28 -7.05 -22.76
CA PHE A 113 -13.51 -7.32 -22.04
C PHE A 113 -13.94 -6.06 -21.28
N GLN A 114 -15.16 -5.61 -21.49
CA GLN A 114 -15.71 -4.44 -20.82
C GLN A 114 -16.54 -4.90 -19.62
N GLY A 115 -16.18 -4.51 -18.40
CA GLY A 115 -16.92 -4.83 -17.17
C GLY A 115 -18.20 -4.01 -16.99
N GLY A 116 -18.64 -3.83 -15.73
CA GLY A 116 -19.88 -3.15 -15.38
C GLY A 116 -20.14 -1.83 -16.11
N GLY A 117 -21.31 -1.70 -16.75
CA GLY A 117 -21.76 -0.45 -17.38
C GLY A 117 -21.36 -0.23 -18.84
N GLY A 118 -20.73 -1.21 -19.51
CA GLY A 118 -20.40 -1.16 -20.93
C GLY A 118 -21.60 -1.28 -21.90
N ARG A 119 -21.45 -0.74 -23.13
CA ARG A 119 -22.34 -1.02 -24.28
C ARG A 119 -21.50 -1.60 -25.44
N GLY A 120 -21.94 -2.68 -26.10
CA GLY A 120 -21.29 -3.26 -27.28
C GLY A 120 -20.99 -4.77 -27.21
N ARG A 121 -20.45 -5.36 -28.28
CA ARG A 121 -19.91 -6.75 -28.27
C ARG A 121 -18.73 -6.81 -27.30
N GLY A 122 -18.71 -7.78 -26.38
CA GLY A 122 -17.67 -7.91 -25.34
C GLY A 122 -17.94 -7.13 -24.05
N ALA A 123 -19.15 -6.58 -23.88
CA ALA A 123 -19.57 -5.93 -22.63
C ALA A 123 -20.30 -6.88 -21.68
N ALA A 124 -19.91 -6.84 -20.40
CA ALA A 124 -20.63 -7.47 -19.32
C ALA A 124 -22.01 -6.81 -19.14
N PRO A 125 -23.03 -7.57 -18.67
CA PRO A 125 -24.31 -7.00 -18.28
C PRO A 125 -24.14 -5.82 -17.32
N ALA A 126 -24.99 -4.80 -17.44
CA ALA A 126 -24.95 -3.56 -16.63
C ALA A 126 -25.01 -3.75 -15.10
N ARG A 127 -25.23 -4.99 -14.62
CA ARG A 127 -25.28 -5.39 -13.21
C ARG A 127 -23.98 -5.98 -12.68
N PHE A 128 -22.88 -5.96 -13.44
CA PHE A 128 -21.55 -6.40 -13.00
C PHE A 128 -20.79 -5.26 -12.30
N GLY A 129 -19.92 -5.61 -11.35
CA GLY A 129 -18.95 -4.67 -10.79
C GLY A 129 -17.83 -4.33 -11.80
N ASN A 130 -17.01 -3.34 -11.42
CA ASN A 130 -15.79 -3.02 -12.15
C ASN A 130 -14.67 -4.00 -11.77
N PRO A 131 -13.73 -4.30 -12.69
CA PRO A 131 -12.55 -5.09 -12.36
C PRO A 131 -11.75 -4.51 -11.18
N GLY A 132 -11.13 -5.40 -10.41
CA GLY A 132 -10.15 -5.07 -9.39
C GLY A 132 -8.97 -4.29 -9.97
N ARG A 133 -8.17 -3.67 -9.09
CA ARG A 133 -7.16 -2.68 -9.50
C ARG A 133 -5.73 -3.21 -9.50
N GLU A 134 -5.49 -4.45 -9.09
CA GLU A 134 -4.12 -4.91 -8.80
C GLU A 134 -3.57 -5.90 -9.83
N GLY A 135 -4.45 -6.54 -10.60
CA GLY A 135 -4.05 -7.46 -11.65
C GLY A 135 -5.08 -8.57 -11.86
N VAL A 136 -4.65 -9.61 -12.56
CA VAL A 136 -5.43 -10.80 -12.90
C VAL A 136 -4.62 -12.05 -12.54
N ALA A 137 -5.28 -13.21 -12.47
CA ALA A 137 -4.59 -14.50 -12.53
C ALA A 137 -4.82 -15.15 -13.90
N VAL A 138 -3.86 -15.92 -14.38
CA VAL A 138 -3.94 -16.65 -15.65
C VAL A 138 -3.58 -18.12 -15.42
N GLY A 139 -4.36 -19.03 -15.99
CA GLY A 139 -4.14 -20.48 -15.84
C GLY A 139 -5.26 -21.29 -16.48
N GLU A 140 -4.98 -22.53 -16.88
CA GLU A 140 -5.95 -23.44 -17.53
C GLU A 140 -6.60 -22.87 -18.82
N GLY A 141 -5.92 -21.98 -19.53
CA GLY A 141 -6.51 -21.30 -20.70
C GLY A 141 -7.53 -20.21 -20.33
N LEU A 142 -7.51 -19.74 -19.08
CA LEU A 142 -8.45 -18.77 -18.53
C LEU A 142 -7.74 -17.58 -17.86
N VAL A 143 -8.43 -16.45 -17.84
CA VAL A 143 -8.06 -15.24 -17.09
C VAL A 143 -9.09 -14.99 -16.00
N PHE A 144 -8.66 -15.01 -14.75
CA PHE A 144 -9.50 -14.83 -13.57
C PHE A 144 -9.42 -13.40 -13.05
N VAL A 145 -10.57 -12.78 -12.81
CA VAL A 145 -10.65 -11.39 -12.37
C VAL A 145 -11.68 -11.22 -11.26
N GLY A 146 -11.27 -10.57 -10.17
CA GLY A 146 -12.16 -10.14 -9.09
C GLY A 146 -12.83 -8.81 -9.42
N LEU A 147 -14.10 -8.67 -9.03
CA LEU A 147 -14.92 -7.49 -9.30
C LEU A 147 -15.33 -6.74 -8.02
N SER A 148 -15.60 -5.45 -8.17
CA SER A 148 -16.01 -4.53 -7.10
C SER A 148 -17.41 -4.81 -6.53
N ASP A 149 -18.08 -5.89 -6.93
CA ASP A 149 -19.38 -6.33 -6.41
C ASP A 149 -19.34 -7.76 -5.86
N ALA A 150 -18.15 -8.19 -5.40
CA ALA A 150 -17.83 -9.51 -4.85
C ALA A 150 -18.11 -10.68 -5.80
N ARG A 151 -17.84 -10.47 -7.09
CA ARG A 151 -17.84 -11.53 -8.10
C ARG A 151 -16.43 -11.86 -8.56
N VAL A 152 -16.22 -13.11 -8.92
CA VAL A 152 -15.07 -13.55 -9.72
C VAL A 152 -15.59 -13.97 -11.08
N ILE A 153 -14.90 -13.58 -12.14
CA ILE A 153 -15.18 -14.04 -13.50
C ILE A 153 -13.99 -14.79 -14.05
N ALA A 154 -14.25 -15.73 -14.94
CA ALA A 154 -13.24 -16.30 -15.82
C ALA A 154 -13.54 -15.93 -17.28
N LEU A 155 -12.52 -15.46 -17.97
CA LEU A 155 -12.52 -15.18 -19.39
C LEU A 155 -11.66 -16.21 -20.11
N ASN A 156 -12.02 -16.59 -21.33
CA ASN A 156 -11.15 -17.36 -22.20
C ASN A 156 -9.86 -16.56 -22.48
N GLU A 157 -8.69 -17.17 -22.26
CA GLU A 157 -7.38 -16.50 -22.39
C GLU A 157 -7.12 -15.95 -23.81
N LYS A 158 -7.65 -16.63 -24.85
CA LYS A 158 -7.42 -16.27 -26.26
C LYS A 158 -8.46 -15.32 -26.83
N SER A 159 -9.73 -15.46 -26.45
CA SER A 159 -10.84 -14.67 -27.02
C SER A 159 -11.36 -13.56 -26.12
N GLY A 160 -11.10 -13.61 -24.81
CA GLY A 160 -11.68 -12.71 -23.82
C GLY A 160 -13.17 -12.98 -23.53
N GLU A 161 -13.74 -14.05 -24.08
CA GLU A 161 -15.14 -14.40 -23.87
C GLU A 161 -15.39 -14.87 -22.43
N LEU A 162 -16.51 -14.43 -21.85
CA LEU A 162 -16.91 -14.84 -20.50
C LEU A 162 -17.23 -16.34 -20.49
N VAL A 163 -16.53 -17.10 -19.65
CA VAL A 163 -16.75 -18.55 -19.46
C VAL A 163 -17.66 -18.79 -18.27
N TRP A 164 -17.38 -18.17 -17.13
CA TRP A 164 -18.23 -18.22 -15.94
C TRP A 164 -18.13 -16.94 -15.10
N ASN A 165 -19.13 -16.76 -14.23
CA ASN A 165 -19.23 -15.66 -13.29
C ASN A 165 -19.82 -16.16 -11.96
N GLN A 166 -19.07 -16.03 -10.88
CA GLN A 166 -19.46 -16.49 -9.56
C GLN A 166 -19.52 -15.32 -8.57
N TYR A 167 -20.66 -15.13 -7.91
CA TYR A 167 -20.73 -14.28 -6.71
C TYR A 167 -20.18 -15.06 -5.51
N VAL A 168 -19.25 -14.44 -4.78
CA VAL A 168 -18.51 -15.08 -3.67
C VAL A 168 -18.64 -14.30 -2.35
N GLY A 169 -19.50 -13.27 -2.30
CA GLY A 169 -19.84 -12.61 -1.05
C GLY A 169 -20.79 -13.44 -0.18
N ASP A 170 -21.25 -12.83 0.91
CA ASP A 170 -22.15 -13.44 1.89
C ASP A 170 -23.53 -13.72 1.27
N ASN A 171 -24.22 -14.75 1.78
CA ASN A 171 -25.56 -15.13 1.35
C ASN A 171 -26.52 -15.06 2.54
N PRO A 172 -27.62 -14.27 2.50
CA PRO A 172 -28.10 -13.46 1.38
C PRO A 172 -27.14 -12.34 0.98
N ARG A 173 -27.14 -11.98 -0.32
CA ARG A 173 -26.29 -10.93 -0.88
C ARG A 173 -26.49 -9.62 -0.13
N ASP A 174 -25.40 -9.10 0.41
CA ASP A 174 -25.35 -7.75 0.97
C ASP A 174 -24.48 -6.82 0.10
N LYS A 175 -24.80 -5.52 0.13
CA LYS A 175 -24.06 -4.49 -0.61
C LYS A 175 -22.79 -4.15 0.15
N GLY A 176 -21.73 -3.88 -0.60
CA GLY A 176 -20.49 -3.32 -0.07
C GLY A 176 -19.33 -4.30 0.07
N GLN A 177 -19.54 -5.61 -0.05
CA GLN A 177 -18.41 -6.53 -0.23
C GLN A 177 -17.80 -6.34 -1.62
N VAL A 178 -16.48 -6.18 -1.67
CA VAL A 178 -15.73 -5.91 -2.90
C VAL A 178 -14.49 -6.79 -2.99
N ILE A 179 -14.06 -7.07 -4.21
CA ILE A 179 -12.74 -7.64 -4.49
C ILE A 179 -11.92 -6.56 -5.18
N SER A 180 -10.86 -6.07 -4.50
CA SER A 180 -9.93 -5.09 -5.05
C SER A 180 -8.62 -5.69 -5.51
N GLY A 181 -8.16 -6.75 -4.84
CA GLY A 181 -6.89 -7.42 -5.09
C GLY A 181 -6.95 -8.39 -6.27
N ALA A 182 -5.79 -8.79 -6.77
CA ALA A 182 -5.69 -9.79 -7.82
C ALA A 182 -6.01 -11.19 -7.26
N PRO A 183 -6.77 -12.03 -7.99
CA PRO A 183 -6.82 -13.46 -7.71
C PRO A 183 -5.44 -14.11 -7.83
N LEU A 184 -5.28 -15.30 -7.25
CA LEU A 184 -4.11 -16.15 -7.37
C LEU A 184 -4.53 -17.51 -7.96
N TYR A 185 -3.85 -17.98 -9.01
CA TYR A 185 -4.00 -19.34 -9.50
C TYR A 185 -2.80 -20.19 -9.05
N ALA A 186 -3.03 -21.17 -8.19
CA ALA A 186 -2.00 -22.07 -7.68
C ALA A 186 -2.62 -23.40 -7.22
N GLY A 187 -1.89 -24.50 -7.39
CA GLY A 187 -2.32 -25.82 -6.92
C GLY A 187 -3.67 -26.31 -7.47
N GLY A 188 -4.05 -25.85 -8.67
CA GLY A 188 -5.33 -26.19 -9.30
C GLY A 188 -6.54 -25.44 -8.76
N LEU A 189 -6.34 -24.38 -7.98
CA LEU A 189 -7.40 -23.53 -7.41
C LEU A 189 -7.17 -22.06 -7.75
N VAL A 190 -8.27 -21.32 -7.84
CA VAL A 190 -8.26 -19.86 -7.91
C VAL A 190 -8.65 -19.31 -6.55
N THR A 191 -7.74 -18.60 -5.88
CA THR A 191 -8.00 -18.00 -4.56
C THR A 191 -8.09 -16.49 -4.64
N VAL A 192 -9.03 -15.91 -3.89
CA VAL A 192 -9.28 -14.47 -3.88
C VAL A 192 -9.66 -14.00 -2.49
N GLY A 193 -9.12 -12.84 -2.10
CA GLY A 193 -9.49 -12.16 -0.86
C GLY A 193 -10.57 -11.11 -1.09
N LEU A 194 -11.42 -10.88 -0.08
CA LEU A 194 -12.44 -9.83 -0.09
C LEU A 194 -12.10 -8.72 0.91
N SER A 195 -12.34 -7.47 0.51
CA SER A 195 -12.27 -6.32 1.39
C SER A 195 -13.41 -6.32 2.41
N ALA A 196 -13.16 -5.73 3.58
CA ALA A 196 -14.09 -5.74 4.71
C ALA A 196 -14.05 -4.47 5.58
N ASP A 197 -13.43 -3.38 5.10
CA ASP A 197 -13.27 -2.11 5.84
C ASP A 197 -14.60 -1.41 6.13
N ASN A 198 -15.68 -1.90 5.54
CA ASN A 198 -17.05 -1.54 5.79
C ASN A 198 -17.78 -2.46 6.77
N GLY A 199 -17.03 -3.02 7.71
CA GLY A 199 -17.59 -3.86 8.76
C GLY A 199 -18.18 -5.14 8.23
N TRP A 200 -17.59 -5.74 7.19
CA TRP A 200 -17.84 -7.15 6.89
C TRP A 200 -16.83 -8.02 7.63
N ARG A 201 -17.00 -9.34 7.55
CA ARG A 201 -16.01 -10.32 7.98
C ARG A 201 -15.07 -10.58 6.82
N GLY A 202 -13.78 -10.24 6.96
CA GLY A 202 -12.77 -10.50 5.95
C GLY A 202 -12.68 -11.98 5.61
N GLN A 203 -12.42 -12.31 4.34
CA GLN A 203 -12.48 -13.68 3.87
C GLN A 203 -11.58 -13.96 2.67
N VAL A 204 -11.17 -15.22 2.56
CA VAL A 204 -10.50 -15.80 1.39
C VAL A 204 -11.37 -16.93 0.85
N VAL A 205 -11.65 -16.91 -0.44
CA VAL A 205 -12.45 -17.92 -1.13
C VAL A 205 -11.58 -18.63 -2.14
N ALA A 206 -11.69 -19.95 -2.23
CA ALA A 206 -11.11 -20.76 -3.28
C ALA A 206 -12.18 -21.31 -4.22
N LEU A 207 -11.92 -21.23 -5.51
CA LEU A 207 -12.82 -21.67 -6.57
C LEU A 207 -12.14 -22.73 -7.45
N ASP A 208 -12.94 -23.68 -7.93
CA ASP A 208 -12.57 -24.51 -9.07
C ASP A 208 -12.37 -23.62 -10.31
N PRO A 209 -11.22 -23.69 -11.00
CA PRO A 209 -10.91 -22.81 -12.13
C PRO A 209 -11.86 -23.01 -13.32
N LYS A 210 -12.40 -24.21 -13.53
CA LYS A 210 -13.18 -24.54 -14.73
C LYS A 210 -14.65 -24.20 -14.57
N SER A 211 -15.22 -24.42 -13.39
CA SER A 211 -16.64 -24.20 -13.14
C SER A 211 -16.96 -22.97 -12.28
N GLY A 212 -15.96 -22.37 -11.63
CA GLY A 212 -16.15 -21.27 -10.67
C GLY A 212 -16.86 -21.69 -9.38
N LYS A 213 -16.99 -23.00 -9.11
CA LYS A 213 -17.65 -23.49 -7.90
C LYS A 213 -16.73 -23.28 -6.70
N GLU A 214 -17.30 -22.83 -5.59
CA GLU A 214 -16.57 -22.69 -4.34
C GLU A 214 -16.09 -24.05 -3.81
N ALA A 215 -14.77 -24.15 -3.63
CA ALA A 215 -14.12 -25.32 -3.04
C ALA A 215 -14.07 -25.19 -1.52
N TRP A 216 -13.68 -24.01 -1.02
CA TRP A 216 -13.65 -23.69 0.41
C TRP A 216 -13.64 -22.18 0.64
N ARG A 217 -13.90 -21.80 1.89
CA ARG A 217 -13.84 -20.43 2.37
C ARG A 217 -13.19 -20.38 3.75
N PHE A 218 -12.34 -19.38 3.93
CA PHE A 218 -11.73 -19.01 5.20
C PHE A 218 -12.24 -17.64 5.62
N PHE A 219 -12.66 -17.50 6.87
CA PHE A 219 -12.99 -16.20 7.47
C PHE A 219 -11.86 -15.75 8.39
N ALA A 220 -11.40 -14.51 8.23
CA ALA A 220 -10.25 -13.94 8.93
C ALA A 220 -10.53 -13.58 10.39
N ILE A 221 -11.78 -13.36 10.77
CA ILE A 221 -12.20 -13.27 12.17
C ILE A 221 -12.76 -14.64 12.54
N PRO A 222 -12.42 -15.30 13.65
CA PRO A 222 -13.00 -16.57 14.07
C PRO A 222 -14.40 -16.38 14.69
N GLY A 223 -15.32 -17.27 14.36
CA GLY A 223 -16.67 -17.34 14.91
C GLY A 223 -16.72 -18.16 16.20
N VAL A 224 -17.89 -18.19 16.84
CA VAL A 224 -18.08 -18.89 18.12
C VAL A 224 -17.64 -20.36 18.02
N GLY A 225 -16.74 -20.78 18.91
CA GLY A 225 -16.18 -22.13 18.95
C GLY A 225 -14.96 -22.36 18.04
N GLU A 226 -14.60 -21.40 17.18
CA GLU A 226 -13.36 -21.42 16.42
C GLU A 226 -12.19 -20.89 17.25
N LYS A 227 -10.99 -21.44 17.04
CA LYS A 227 -9.76 -20.99 17.72
C LYS A 227 -9.54 -19.50 17.46
N GLY A 228 -9.24 -18.74 18.52
CA GLY A 228 -9.01 -17.29 18.48
C GLY A 228 -10.26 -16.45 18.80
N HIS A 229 -11.46 -17.06 18.82
CA HIS A 229 -12.70 -16.36 19.14
C HIS A 229 -12.72 -15.82 20.58
N GLU A 230 -11.98 -16.45 21.49
CA GLU A 230 -11.80 -15.98 22.87
C GLU A 230 -11.17 -14.58 22.99
N THR A 231 -10.60 -14.06 21.89
CA THR A 231 -10.04 -12.71 21.80
C THR A 231 -11.03 -11.64 21.32
N TRP A 232 -12.27 -12.04 21.07
CA TRP A 232 -13.40 -11.16 20.75
C TRP A 232 -14.39 -11.11 21.91
N PRO A 233 -15.15 -10.01 22.08
CA PRO A 233 -16.20 -9.96 23.08
C PRO A 233 -17.32 -10.94 22.73
N ASN A 234 -18.04 -11.38 23.75
CA ASN A 234 -19.26 -12.18 23.62
C ASN A 234 -20.45 -11.31 23.16
N THR A 235 -20.32 -10.73 21.96
CA THR A 235 -21.32 -9.92 21.24
C THR A 235 -21.24 -10.25 19.75
N ASP A 236 -22.13 -9.73 18.92
CA ASP A 236 -22.11 -10.00 17.48
C ASP A 236 -21.07 -9.20 16.68
N ILE A 237 -20.23 -8.38 17.33
CA ILE A 237 -19.29 -7.47 16.64
C ILE A 237 -18.29 -8.22 15.74
N TRP A 238 -17.92 -9.46 16.08
CA TRP A 238 -17.02 -10.28 15.27
C TRP A 238 -17.59 -10.60 13.86
N THR A 239 -18.91 -10.57 13.69
CA THR A 239 -19.57 -10.75 12.38
C THR A 239 -19.40 -9.54 11.45
N ARG A 240 -18.97 -8.41 12.01
CA ARG A 240 -18.83 -7.11 11.35
C ARG A 240 -17.50 -6.42 11.70
N GLY A 241 -16.50 -7.19 12.13
CA GLY A 241 -15.30 -6.68 12.80
C GLY A 241 -14.14 -6.27 11.90
N GLY A 242 -14.27 -6.35 10.57
CA GLY A 242 -13.20 -6.01 9.61
C GLY A 242 -12.34 -7.21 9.20
N ALA A 243 -11.01 -7.10 9.35
CA ALA A 243 -10.02 -8.08 8.92
C ALA A 243 -9.91 -8.28 7.39
N ALA A 244 -10.11 -7.21 6.61
CA ALA A 244 -10.11 -7.23 5.15
C ALA A 244 -8.90 -7.98 4.55
N VAL A 245 -9.12 -8.82 3.55
CA VAL A 245 -8.05 -9.51 2.81
C VAL A 245 -8.08 -9.01 1.38
N TRP A 246 -7.38 -7.91 1.10
CA TRP A 246 -7.65 -7.14 -0.13
C TRP A 246 -6.49 -7.09 -1.12
N LEU A 247 -5.40 -7.83 -0.85
CA LEU A 247 -4.25 -8.05 -1.74
C LEU A 247 -4.09 -9.52 -2.10
N ALA A 248 -3.34 -9.78 -3.19
CA ALA A 248 -2.97 -11.13 -3.59
C ALA A 248 -2.12 -11.83 -2.50
N GLY A 249 -2.43 -13.10 -2.25
CA GLY A 249 -1.65 -13.97 -1.37
C GLY A 249 -0.40 -14.52 -2.05
N ALA A 250 0.38 -15.30 -1.31
CA ALA A 250 1.46 -16.12 -1.84
C ALA A 250 1.11 -17.62 -1.71
N ALA A 251 1.74 -18.46 -2.54
CA ALA A 251 1.57 -19.90 -2.52
C ALA A 251 2.91 -20.63 -2.42
N ASP A 252 2.88 -21.73 -1.68
CA ASP A 252 3.91 -22.78 -1.71
C ASP A 252 3.19 -24.10 -2.07
N PRO A 253 3.07 -24.44 -3.37
CA PRO A 253 2.41 -25.66 -3.80
C PRO A 253 3.09 -26.94 -3.33
N GLU A 254 4.43 -26.93 -3.17
CA GLU A 254 5.18 -28.07 -2.63
C GLU A 254 4.74 -28.40 -1.21
N GLN A 255 4.51 -27.37 -0.39
CA GLN A 255 4.02 -27.51 0.98
C GLN A 255 2.48 -27.55 1.06
N GLY A 256 1.77 -27.38 -0.06
CA GLY A 256 0.31 -27.23 -0.09
C GLY A 256 -0.18 -26.10 0.82
N SER A 257 0.49 -24.94 0.81
CA SER A 257 0.18 -23.82 1.70
C SER A 257 -0.06 -22.51 0.94
N LEU A 258 -0.99 -21.71 1.46
CA LEU A 258 -1.26 -20.36 1.01
C LEU A 258 -0.98 -19.38 2.15
N TYR A 259 -0.50 -18.19 1.83
CA TYR A 259 -0.14 -17.17 2.80
C TYR A 259 -0.85 -15.86 2.44
N TYR A 260 -1.62 -15.34 3.38
CA TYR A 260 -2.34 -14.07 3.23
C TYR A 260 -2.06 -13.16 4.42
N VAL A 261 -2.33 -11.88 4.22
CA VAL A 261 -2.34 -10.87 5.28
C VAL A 261 -3.75 -10.36 5.49
N THR A 262 -4.12 -10.08 6.73
CA THR A 262 -5.44 -9.58 7.13
C THR A 262 -5.36 -8.12 7.60
N GLY A 263 -6.45 -7.39 7.39
CA GLY A 263 -6.53 -5.96 7.62
C GLY A 263 -6.91 -5.53 9.04
N ASN A 264 -7.22 -4.24 9.15
CA ASN A 264 -7.59 -3.51 10.37
C ASN A 264 -8.93 -3.96 10.96
N GLY A 265 -9.16 -3.51 12.20
CA GLY A 265 -10.44 -3.69 12.88
C GLY A 265 -11.50 -2.68 12.43
N VAL A 266 -12.77 -3.07 12.53
CA VAL A 266 -13.93 -2.18 12.37
C VAL A 266 -14.78 -2.28 13.63
N PRO A 267 -15.19 -1.15 14.26
CA PRO A 267 -14.91 0.23 13.88
C PRO A 267 -13.42 0.60 13.94
N GLN A 268 -12.93 1.38 12.96
CA GLN A 268 -11.51 1.65 12.73
C GLN A 268 -10.82 2.34 13.91
N LEU A 269 -11.48 3.35 14.48
CA LEU A 269 -10.96 4.18 15.57
C LEU A 269 -11.74 3.99 16.88
N GLY A 270 -12.55 2.93 16.98
CA GLY A 270 -13.46 2.66 18.09
C GLY A 270 -13.23 1.30 18.73
N GLY A 271 -12.11 1.14 19.42
CA GLY A 271 -11.75 -0.11 20.11
C GLY A 271 -12.71 -0.50 21.25
N GLU A 272 -13.43 0.47 21.82
CA GLU A 272 -14.38 0.26 22.92
C GLU A 272 -15.50 -0.73 22.57
N GLY A 273 -15.86 -0.84 21.28
CA GLY A 273 -16.89 -1.77 20.80
C GLY A 273 -16.40 -3.21 20.62
N ARG A 274 -15.09 -3.44 20.70
CA ARG A 274 -14.45 -4.74 20.39
C ARG A 274 -13.24 -5.02 21.29
N PRO A 275 -13.38 -5.02 22.63
CA PRO A 275 -12.27 -5.32 23.53
C PRO A 275 -11.63 -6.69 23.23
N GLY A 276 -10.32 -6.79 23.44
CA GLY A 276 -9.52 -8.00 23.22
C GLY A 276 -8.56 -7.88 22.04
N ASP A 277 -7.64 -8.84 21.90
CA ASP A 277 -6.61 -8.82 20.84
C ASP A 277 -7.20 -8.87 19.41
N ASN A 278 -8.47 -9.30 19.29
CA ASN A 278 -9.24 -9.34 18.05
C ASN A 278 -8.54 -10.17 16.96
N LEU A 279 -8.23 -11.44 17.23
CA LEU A 279 -7.62 -12.31 16.22
C LEU A 279 -8.58 -12.56 15.05
N TYR A 280 -8.18 -12.64 13.78
CA TYR A 280 -6.85 -12.47 13.25
C TYR A 280 -6.73 -11.12 12.56
N LEU A 281 -7.06 -10.00 13.21
CA LEU A 281 -6.75 -8.65 12.68
C LEU A 281 -5.24 -8.49 12.47
N CYS A 282 -4.83 -7.70 11.48
CA CYS A 282 -3.43 -7.31 11.23
C CYS A 282 -2.44 -8.49 11.37
N SER A 283 -2.73 -9.61 10.71
CA SER A 283 -2.05 -10.88 10.90
C SER A 283 -1.56 -11.48 9.59
N VAL A 284 -0.44 -12.21 9.66
CA VAL A 284 -0.09 -13.20 8.64
C VAL A 284 -0.85 -14.48 8.96
N VAL A 285 -1.56 -15.04 7.98
CA VAL A 285 -2.25 -16.33 8.11
C VAL A 285 -1.72 -17.31 7.06
N ALA A 286 -1.39 -18.52 7.50
CA ALA A 286 -1.08 -19.64 6.62
C ALA A 286 -2.26 -20.59 6.57
N LEU A 287 -2.74 -20.88 5.36
CA LEU A 287 -3.87 -21.75 5.10
C LEU A 287 -3.40 -23.01 4.39
N ASP A 288 -4.03 -24.13 4.72
CA ASP A 288 -3.95 -25.32 3.87
C ASP A 288 -4.58 -25.04 2.50
N MET A 289 -3.83 -25.29 1.43
CA MET A 289 -4.23 -24.90 0.08
C MET A 289 -5.49 -25.63 -0.40
N LYS A 290 -5.67 -26.90 0.00
CA LYS A 290 -6.80 -27.73 -0.47
C LYS A 290 -8.06 -27.55 0.35
N SER A 291 -7.93 -27.29 1.65
CA SER A 291 -9.07 -27.24 2.58
C SER A 291 -9.39 -25.85 3.14
N GLY A 292 -8.49 -24.87 2.97
CA GLY A 292 -8.63 -23.53 3.55
C GLY A 292 -8.45 -23.47 5.07
N LYS A 293 -8.13 -24.60 5.74
CA LYS A 293 -7.95 -24.64 7.19
C LYS A 293 -6.73 -23.81 7.60
N LEU A 294 -6.88 -23.02 8.67
CA LEU A 294 -5.77 -22.29 9.27
C LEU A 294 -4.71 -23.27 9.81
N LYS A 295 -3.48 -23.17 9.28
CA LYS A 295 -2.31 -23.91 9.76
C LYS A 295 -1.67 -23.18 10.95
N TRP A 296 -1.38 -21.89 10.77
CA TRP A 296 -0.86 -21.01 11.80
C TRP A 296 -1.19 -19.54 11.48
N HIS A 297 -1.06 -18.67 12.48
CA HIS A 297 -1.14 -17.22 12.30
C HIS A 297 -0.02 -16.53 13.09
N TYR A 298 0.29 -15.29 12.72
CA TYR A 298 1.11 -14.39 13.51
C TYR A 298 0.55 -12.98 13.44
N GLN A 299 0.05 -12.46 14.56
CA GLN A 299 -0.52 -11.12 14.67
C GLN A 299 0.57 -10.09 14.93
N VAL A 300 0.68 -9.06 14.07
CA VAL A 300 1.70 -8.01 14.20
C VAL A 300 1.18 -6.71 14.83
N ILE A 301 -0.15 -6.58 14.94
CA ILE A 301 -0.83 -5.53 15.73
C ILE A 301 -1.99 -6.17 16.48
N ARG A 302 -1.94 -6.08 17.81
CA ARG A 302 -3.02 -6.49 18.71
C ARG A 302 -4.01 -5.35 18.90
N HIS A 303 -5.30 -5.65 18.93
CA HIS A 303 -6.34 -4.66 19.20
C HIS A 303 -6.15 -3.37 18.36
N ASP A 304 -6.03 -3.51 17.04
CA ASP A 304 -5.78 -2.38 16.14
C ASP A 304 -6.87 -1.31 16.32
N VAL A 305 -6.52 -0.06 16.62
CA VAL A 305 -7.44 1.09 16.68
C VAL A 305 -6.90 2.29 15.87
N TRP A 306 -6.03 2.01 14.90
CA TRP A 306 -5.23 3.01 14.21
C TRP A 306 -5.39 2.96 12.68
N GLU A 307 -6.27 2.10 12.16
CA GLU A 307 -6.31 1.73 10.73
C GLU A 307 -4.94 1.21 10.25
N ALA A 308 -4.28 0.43 11.10
CA ALA A 308 -2.92 -0.05 10.84
C ALA A 308 -2.92 -1.40 10.11
N ASP A 309 -3.72 -1.51 9.04
CA ASP A 309 -3.75 -2.70 8.21
C ASP A 309 -2.35 -3.05 7.68
N ILE A 310 -2.04 -4.34 7.53
CA ILE A 310 -0.75 -4.79 6.99
C ILE A 310 -0.87 -5.23 5.54
N ALA A 311 -1.62 -4.46 4.74
CA ALA A 311 -1.84 -4.77 3.34
C ALA A 311 -0.59 -4.51 2.50
N ILE A 312 0.33 -5.45 2.58
CA ILE A 312 1.39 -5.72 1.62
C ILE A 312 1.39 -7.23 1.42
N SER A 313 1.34 -7.69 0.17
CA SER A 313 1.42 -9.13 -0.14
C SER A 313 2.64 -9.76 0.55
N PRO A 314 2.49 -10.88 1.26
CA PRO A 314 3.60 -11.54 1.91
C PRO A 314 4.59 -12.07 0.87
N VAL A 315 5.88 -12.02 1.19
CA VAL A 315 6.95 -12.51 0.30
C VAL A 315 7.53 -13.80 0.86
N LEU A 316 7.44 -14.89 0.10
CA LEU A 316 8.10 -16.14 0.42
C LEU A 316 9.53 -16.10 -0.10
N TYR A 317 10.47 -16.46 0.75
CA TYR A 317 11.88 -16.50 0.41
C TYR A 317 12.57 -17.61 1.20
N ASP A 318 13.79 -17.93 0.81
CA ASP A 318 14.62 -18.87 1.56
C ASP A 318 15.69 -18.06 2.30
N ALA A 319 15.59 -18.08 3.63
CA ALA A 319 16.45 -17.37 4.55
C ALA A 319 17.67 -18.20 4.93
N GLN A 320 18.73 -17.51 5.37
CA GLN A 320 19.85 -18.12 6.08
C GLN A 320 19.79 -17.67 7.53
N VAL A 321 19.55 -18.60 8.45
CA VAL A 321 19.46 -18.34 9.90
C VAL A 321 20.46 -19.25 10.58
N ASP A 322 21.43 -18.66 11.29
CA ASP A 322 22.52 -19.37 11.96
C ASP A 322 23.26 -20.37 11.03
N GLY A 323 23.48 -19.96 9.78
CA GLY A 323 24.15 -20.77 8.75
C GLY A 323 23.32 -21.92 8.19
N ARG A 324 22.01 -21.99 8.50
CA ARG A 324 21.09 -23.01 7.99
C ARG A 324 20.02 -22.41 7.09
N PRO A 325 19.68 -23.08 5.96
CA PRO A 325 18.57 -22.66 5.12
C PRO A 325 17.25 -22.81 5.87
N ARG A 326 16.39 -21.79 5.77
CA ARG A 326 15.05 -21.78 6.36
C ARG A 326 14.03 -21.26 5.36
N LYS A 327 12.95 -22.03 5.21
CA LYS A 327 11.79 -21.64 4.42
C LYS A 327 11.05 -20.51 5.15
N ALA A 328 11.01 -19.32 4.57
CA ALA A 328 10.58 -18.12 5.26
C ALA A 328 9.47 -17.35 4.53
N VAL A 329 8.76 -16.52 5.30
CA VAL A 329 7.78 -15.54 4.83
C VAL A 329 8.04 -14.21 5.50
N ALA A 330 8.07 -13.14 4.69
CA ALA A 330 8.26 -11.78 5.14
C ALA A 330 6.95 -11.00 5.05
N ALA A 331 6.62 -10.26 6.11
CA ALA A 331 5.45 -9.39 6.17
C ALA A 331 5.85 -8.03 6.75
N MET A 332 5.45 -6.96 6.08
CA MET A 332 5.74 -5.59 6.49
C MET A 332 4.57 -5.06 7.32
N ARG A 333 4.84 -4.64 8.56
CA ARG A 333 3.87 -3.84 9.30
C ARG A 333 3.89 -2.42 8.76
N ALA A 334 2.71 -1.80 8.65
CA ALA A 334 2.58 -0.52 7.93
C ALA A 334 3.32 0.67 8.58
N ASP A 335 3.88 0.47 9.77
CA ASP A 335 4.79 1.40 10.45
C ASP A 335 6.27 1.26 10.02
N GLY A 336 6.56 0.37 9.08
CA GLY A 336 7.87 0.15 8.45
C GLY A 336 8.76 -0.89 9.11
N LEU A 337 8.23 -1.73 9.99
CA LEU A 337 8.95 -2.86 10.58
C LEU A 337 8.68 -4.16 9.83
N LEU A 338 9.75 -4.84 9.44
CA LEU A 338 9.69 -6.10 8.71
C LEU A 338 9.70 -7.28 9.69
N PHE A 339 8.67 -8.13 9.60
CA PHE A 339 8.56 -9.39 10.33
C PHE A 339 9.00 -10.52 9.42
N LEU A 340 9.96 -11.32 9.90
CA LEU A 340 10.50 -12.49 9.21
C LEU A 340 10.09 -13.73 9.98
N LEU A 341 9.29 -14.58 9.37
CA LEU A 341 8.69 -15.76 10.00
C LEU A 341 9.12 -17.02 9.25
N ASP A 342 9.31 -18.12 9.98
CA ASP A 342 9.37 -19.45 9.39
C ASP A 342 8.00 -19.77 8.78
N ARG A 343 7.96 -20.06 7.48
CA ARG A 343 6.68 -20.21 6.79
C ARG A 343 5.95 -21.52 7.12
N GLU A 344 6.64 -22.51 7.67
CA GLU A 344 6.02 -23.77 8.07
C GLU A 344 5.32 -23.66 9.43
N THR A 345 5.90 -22.87 10.34
CA THR A 345 5.49 -22.83 11.75
C THR A 345 4.92 -21.49 12.21
N GLY A 346 5.13 -20.42 11.45
CA GLY A 346 4.76 -19.05 11.83
C GLY A 346 5.66 -18.43 12.92
N LYS A 347 6.69 -19.15 13.37
CA LYS A 347 7.60 -18.66 14.41
C LYS A 347 8.52 -17.57 13.85
N PRO A 348 8.77 -16.48 14.58
CA PRO A 348 9.76 -15.50 14.18
C PRO A 348 11.14 -16.10 13.98
N LEU A 349 11.82 -15.71 12.90
CA LEU A 349 13.22 -16.06 12.63
C LEU A 349 14.19 -15.21 13.42
N MET A 350 13.73 -14.09 13.97
CA MET A 350 14.47 -13.21 14.85
C MET A 350 13.67 -12.97 16.13
N LYS A 351 14.35 -12.61 17.22
CA LYS A 351 13.70 -12.30 18.49
C LYS A 351 12.66 -11.19 18.31
N VAL A 352 11.43 -11.44 18.71
CA VAL A 352 10.38 -10.43 18.82
C VAL A 352 10.08 -10.20 20.30
N GLU A 353 10.04 -8.93 20.70
CA GLU A 353 9.72 -8.51 22.06
C GLU A 353 8.39 -7.79 22.11
N ASP A 354 7.61 -8.08 23.15
CA ASP A 354 6.42 -7.30 23.47
C ASP A 354 6.83 -6.04 24.22
N ARG A 355 6.59 -4.87 23.62
CA ARG A 355 6.93 -3.58 24.22
C ARG A 355 5.67 -2.83 24.63
N PRO A 356 5.69 -2.13 25.79
CA PRO A 356 4.59 -1.27 26.20
C PRO A 356 4.26 -0.21 25.14
N VAL A 357 2.98 0.08 24.97
CA VAL A 357 2.47 1.16 24.10
C VAL A 357 1.51 2.05 24.88
N PRO A 358 1.20 3.28 24.42
CA PRO A 358 0.25 4.16 25.10
C PRO A 358 -1.08 3.46 25.42
N GLN A 359 -1.59 3.65 26.64
CA GLN A 359 -2.81 3.03 27.12
C GLN A 359 -3.97 4.04 27.11
N ASP A 360 -5.13 3.59 26.63
CA ASP A 360 -6.40 4.32 26.70
C ASP A 360 -7.50 3.38 27.22
N VAL A 361 -8.05 3.75 28.39
CA VAL A 361 -9.05 2.96 29.12
C VAL A 361 -10.39 2.86 28.39
N LEU A 362 -10.75 3.91 27.63
CA LEU A 362 -11.98 3.91 26.85
C LEU A 362 -11.83 2.95 25.68
N GLN A 363 -10.76 3.14 24.90
CA GLN A 363 -10.51 2.36 23.69
C GLN A 363 -10.03 0.93 23.96
N LYS A 364 -9.69 0.54 25.19
CA LYS A 364 -9.26 -0.83 25.54
C LYS A 364 -7.99 -1.26 24.80
N THR A 365 -7.08 -0.31 24.57
CA THR A 365 -5.78 -0.56 23.93
C THR A 365 -5.06 -1.76 24.52
N ALA A 366 -4.43 -2.58 23.67
CA ALA A 366 -3.54 -3.63 24.13
C ALA A 366 -2.36 -3.05 24.93
N ALA A 367 -1.96 -3.73 26.02
CA ALA A 367 -0.87 -3.28 26.89
C ALA A 367 0.48 -3.22 26.15
N THR A 368 0.71 -4.15 25.23
CA THR A 368 1.97 -4.31 24.52
C THR A 368 1.75 -4.68 23.06
N GLN A 369 2.69 -4.25 22.20
CA GLN A 369 2.73 -4.63 20.79
C GLN A 369 4.02 -5.40 20.48
N PRO A 370 4.03 -6.29 19.47
CA PRO A 370 5.22 -7.05 19.12
C PRO A 370 6.21 -6.17 18.32
N PHE A 371 7.50 -6.27 18.61
CA PHE A 371 8.57 -5.57 17.89
C PHE A 371 9.76 -6.50 17.62
N PRO A 372 10.15 -6.70 16.34
CA PRO A 372 11.39 -7.37 16.01
C PRO A 372 12.59 -6.64 16.65
N THR A 373 13.41 -7.39 17.37
CA THR A 373 14.56 -6.82 18.11
C THR A 373 15.69 -6.53 17.15
N GLY A 374 16.29 -5.35 17.29
CA GLY A 374 17.39 -4.93 16.41
C GLY A 374 16.98 -4.61 14.98
N ALA A 375 15.69 -4.64 14.61
CA ALA A 375 15.25 -4.25 13.29
C ALA A 375 15.25 -2.72 13.11
N ASP A 376 15.60 -2.26 11.92
CA ASP A 376 15.41 -0.87 11.54
C ASP A 376 13.99 -0.65 11.00
N ARG A 377 13.49 0.58 11.17
CA ARG A 377 12.16 1.00 10.71
C ARG A 377 12.30 1.86 9.45
N ALA A 378 11.59 1.50 8.38
CA ALA A 378 11.63 2.26 7.13
C ALA A 378 11.02 3.67 7.26
N LEU A 379 9.97 3.82 8.08
CA LEU A 379 9.34 5.11 8.35
C LEU A 379 9.96 5.81 9.58
N PRO A 380 9.99 7.15 9.60
CA PRO A 380 10.39 7.91 10.79
C PRO A 380 9.48 7.59 12.00
N ASP A 381 10.08 7.52 13.18
CA ASP A 381 9.35 7.45 14.44
C ASP A 381 8.97 8.86 14.94
N CYS A 382 8.27 8.91 16.08
CA CYS A 382 7.82 10.18 16.64
C CYS A 382 8.95 11.10 17.10
N ASP A 383 10.13 10.58 17.46
CA ASP A 383 11.25 11.43 17.87
C ASP A 383 11.83 12.16 16.65
N GLU A 384 11.91 11.49 15.50
CA GLU A 384 12.22 12.15 14.23
C GLU A 384 11.18 13.20 13.84
N TRP A 385 9.88 12.94 14.06
CA TRP A 385 8.84 13.94 13.78
C TRP A 385 8.87 15.15 14.73
N ARG A 386 9.19 14.96 16.01
CA ARG A 386 9.32 16.05 16.99
C ARG A 386 10.45 17.02 16.67
N LYS A 387 11.45 16.59 15.90
CA LYS A 387 12.52 17.46 15.39
C LYS A 387 12.05 18.36 14.24
N ARG A 388 10.89 18.06 13.62
CA ARG A 388 10.31 18.87 12.55
C ARG A 388 9.36 19.92 13.13
N SER A 389 9.21 21.05 12.41
CA SER A 389 8.29 22.11 12.83
C SER A 389 6.85 21.59 12.84
N THR A 390 6.23 21.61 14.03
CA THR A 390 4.83 21.22 14.21
C THR A 390 3.95 22.47 14.12
N PRO A 391 2.79 22.44 13.43
CA PRO A 391 1.86 23.56 13.44
C PRO A 391 1.47 23.94 14.88
N LYS A 392 1.33 25.23 15.16
CA LYS A 392 1.06 25.73 16.52
C LYS A 392 -0.20 25.06 17.10
N GLY A 393 -0.18 24.74 18.39
CA GLY A 393 -1.32 24.12 19.06
C GLY A 393 -1.51 22.62 18.79
N PHE A 394 -0.71 22.00 17.91
CA PHE A 394 -0.67 20.55 17.74
C PHE A 394 0.45 19.89 18.55
N GLU A 395 0.22 18.65 18.97
CA GLU A 395 1.18 17.78 19.66
C GLU A 395 1.54 16.56 18.80
N ILE A 396 2.79 16.08 18.87
CA ILE A 396 3.22 14.89 18.12
C ILE A 396 3.08 13.62 18.97
N GLY A 397 2.15 12.76 18.56
CA GLY A 397 2.01 11.38 19.00
C GLY A 397 2.93 10.42 18.23
N CYS A 398 3.03 9.19 18.72
CA CYS A 398 3.68 8.05 18.06
C CYS A 398 2.65 7.13 17.38
N PHE A 399 3.10 6.16 16.56
CA PHE A 399 2.24 5.22 15.83
C PHE A 399 1.08 4.64 16.67
N PHE A 400 1.37 4.15 17.88
CA PHE A 400 0.36 3.57 18.78
C PHE A 400 -0.37 4.59 19.66
N THR A 401 -0.37 5.87 19.29
CA THR A 401 -1.17 6.89 20.00
C THR A 401 -2.62 6.75 19.53
N PRO A 402 -3.57 6.39 20.41
CA PRO A 402 -4.97 6.25 20.00
C PRO A 402 -5.57 7.63 19.69
N ALA A 403 -6.46 7.68 18.70
CA ALA A 403 -7.28 8.87 18.47
C ALA A 403 -8.24 9.09 19.64
N ALA A 404 -8.43 10.32 20.07
CA ALA A 404 -9.22 10.62 21.26
C ALA A 404 -10.23 11.73 20.99
N VAL A 405 -11.43 11.63 21.59
CA VAL A 405 -12.46 12.67 21.46
C VAL A 405 -12.03 13.95 22.19
N GLN A 406 -11.37 13.78 23.33
CA GLN A 406 -10.97 14.84 24.26
C GLN A 406 -9.56 15.40 24.01
N LYS A 407 -8.80 14.84 23.06
CA LYS A 407 -7.47 15.35 22.66
C LYS A 407 -7.41 15.60 21.14
N PRO A 408 -8.18 16.57 20.63
CA PRO A 408 -8.27 16.84 19.21
C PRO A 408 -7.05 17.57 18.65
N SER A 409 -5.93 17.69 19.36
CA SER A 409 -4.73 18.41 18.90
C SER A 409 -3.57 17.50 18.50
N VAL A 410 -3.77 16.18 18.44
CA VAL A 410 -2.68 15.23 18.21
C VAL A 410 -2.45 14.98 16.72
N LEU A 411 -1.23 15.14 16.25
CA LEU A 411 -0.74 14.60 14.98
C LEU A 411 0.04 13.32 15.25
N ALA A 412 -0.13 12.27 14.45
CA ALA A 412 0.67 11.06 14.57
C ALA A 412 1.15 10.52 13.22
N PRO A 413 2.25 9.73 13.20
CA PRO A 413 2.76 9.12 11.98
C PRO A 413 1.71 8.26 11.26
N ASN A 414 1.66 8.40 9.94
CA ASN A 414 0.85 7.56 9.08
C ASN A 414 1.41 6.15 8.99
N TYR A 415 0.53 5.15 9.07
CA TYR A 415 0.80 3.77 8.67
C TYR A 415 0.91 3.69 7.14
N GLY A 416 2.08 4.08 6.64
CA GLY A 416 2.28 4.43 5.24
C GLY A 416 3.04 3.41 4.40
N MET A 417 3.58 2.35 5.00
CA MET A 417 4.13 1.19 4.28
C MET A 417 2.98 0.22 3.98
N ARG A 418 2.11 0.57 3.04
CA ARG A 418 0.96 -0.24 2.62
C ARG A 418 0.65 -0.07 1.14
N VAL A 419 -0.07 -1.04 0.56
CA VAL A 419 -0.45 -1.16 -0.86
C VAL A 419 0.72 -1.52 -1.78
N ALA A 420 1.80 -0.74 -1.72
CA ALA A 420 2.94 -0.92 -2.62
C ALA A 420 3.64 -2.25 -2.30
N PRO A 421 3.77 -3.16 -3.26
CA PRO A 421 4.38 -4.45 -3.00
C PRO A 421 5.88 -4.37 -2.72
N MET A 422 6.38 -5.34 -1.94
CA MET A 422 7.80 -5.58 -1.78
C MET A 422 8.35 -6.47 -2.92
N ALA A 423 9.64 -6.32 -3.19
CA ALA A 423 10.44 -7.27 -3.96
C ALA A 423 11.55 -7.86 -3.07
N TYR A 424 12.07 -9.02 -3.42
CA TYR A 424 13.21 -9.67 -2.77
C TYR A 424 14.22 -10.14 -3.81
N SER A 425 15.50 -9.84 -3.62
CA SER A 425 16.57 -10.36 -4.47
C SER A 425 17.35 -11.46 -3.75
N PRO A 426 17.39 -12.70 -4.28
CA PRO A 426 18.25 -13.75 -3.72
C PRO A 426 19.74 -13.45 -3.93
N GLN A 427 20.12 -12.60 -4.90
CA GLN A 427 21.51 -12.22 -5.14
C GLN A 427 22.06 -11.28 -4.05
N THR A 428 21.26 -10.30 -3.62
CA THR A 428 21.68 -9.37 -2.56
C THR A 428 21.28 -9.84 -1.16
N GLY A 429 20.20 -10.62 -1.06
CA GLY A 429 19.54 -10.97 0.18
C GLY A 429 18.66 -9.83 0.73
N TYR A 430 18.31 -8.84 -0.10
CA TYR A 430 17.58 -7.65 0.34
C TYR A 430 16.11 -7.68 -0.06
N PHE A 431 15.27 -7.16 0.83
CA PHE A 431 13.91 -6.73 0.53
C PHE A 431 13.92 -5.26 0.09
N TYR A 432 13.17 -4.94 -0.95
CA TYR A 432 12.95 -3.57 -1.42
C TYR A 432 11.51 -3.19 -1.11
N ALA A 433 11.33 -2.26 -0.18
CA ALA A 433 10.02 -1.86 0.31
C ALA A 433 9.80 -0.36 0.10
N SER A 434 8.60 0.01 -0.33
CA SER A 434 8.24 1.41 -0.58
C SER A 434 6.95 1.80 0.15
N GLY A 435 6.81 3.09 0.43
CA GLY A 435 5.66 3.66 1.12
C GLY A 435 5.71 5.17 1.17
N ALA A 436 4.95 5.78 2.08
CA ALA A 436 5.06 7.21 2.37
C ALA A 436 5.14 7.46 3.87
N ALA A 437 6.01 8.39 4.24
CA ALA A 437 6.06 8.98 5.56
C ALA A 437 5.20 10.25 5.57
N GLY A 438 4.57 10.52 6.70
CA GLY A 438 3.75 11.71 6.91
C GLY A 438 3.07 11.68 8.26
N LEU A 439 2.38 12.76 8.60
CA LEU A 439 1.55 12.86 9.79
C LEU A 439 0.06 12.93 9.39
N SER A 440 -0.81 12.37 10.21
CA SER A 440 -2.26 12.58 10.18
C SER A 440 -2.73 13.24 11.45
N TRP A 441 -3.76 14.05 11.32
CA TRP A 441 -4.51 14.56 12.45
C TRP A 441 -5.37 13.46 13.06
N LEU A 442 -5.00 13.01 14.26
CA LEU A 442 -5.74 12.01 15.01
C LEU A 442 -6.96 12.65 15.68
N ARG A 443 -8.09 12.60 14.96
CA ARG A 443 -9.40 13.04 15.46
C ARG A 443 -10.41 11.92 15.24
N ARG A 444 -11.29 11.71 16.22
CA ARG A 444 -12.46 10.82 16.10
C ARG A 444 -13.71 11.49 16.63
N ALA A 445 -14.87 11.02 16.17
CA ALA A 445 -16.16 11.40 16.71
C ALA A 445 -16.46 10.63 18.03
N GLU A 446 -17.53 11.03 18.71
CA GLU A 446 -18.09 10.24 19.81
C GLU A 446 -18.68 8.91 19.31
N ASP A 447 -19.34 8.92 18.14
CA ASP A 447 -19.76 7.71 17.45
C ASP A 447 -18.53 6.88 17.02
N PRO A 448 -18.29 5.69 17.60
CA PRO A 448 -17.13 4.87 17.27
C PRO A 448 -17.11 4.42 15.82
N SER A 449 -18.27 4.37 15.16
CA SER A 449 -18.40 3.93 13.77
C SER A 449 -18.22 5.06 12.75
N PHE A 450 -18.00 6.30 13.19
CA PHE A 450 -17.70 7.41 12.30
C PHE A 450 -16.22 7.39 11.93
N PHE A 451 -15.92 7.24 10.64
CA PHE A 451 -14.55 7.23 10.14
C PHE A 451 -14.35 8.33 9.09
N SER A 452 -13.48 9.29 9.37
CA SER A 452 -13.14 10.37 8.44
C SER A 452 -11.67 10.77 8.58
N SER A 453 -11.09 11.29 7.49
CA SER A 453 -9.78 11.94 7.51
C SER A 453 -9.95 13.45 7.74
N PHE A 454 -9.18 14.00 8.67
CA PHE A 454 -9.24 15.42 9.05
C PHE A 454 -8.04 16.24 8.50
N ASN A 455 -7.15 15.60 7.73
CA ASN A 455 -5.82 16.13 7.40
C ASN A 455 -5.83 17.43 6.58
N ALA A 456 -6.82 17.65 5.71
CA ALA A 456 -6.83 18.77 4.78
C ALA A 456 -6.85 20.17 5.45
N ARG A 457 -7.21 20.23 6.74
CA ARG A 457 -7.40 21.47 7.51
C ARG A 457 -6.16 21.92 8.27
N VAL A 458 -5.14 21.06 8.39
CA VAL A 458 -3.94 21.36 9.17
C VAL A 458 -2.92 22.09 8.29
N PRO A 459 -2.54 23.34 8.61
CA PRO A 459 -1.62 24.10 7.79
C PRO A 459 -0.24 23.42 7.70
N GLY A 460 0.30 23.32 6.50
CA GLY A 460 1.63 22.76 6.21
C GLY A 460 1.72 21.24 6.32
N LEU A 461 0.65 20.54 6.74
CA LEU A 461 0.69 19.08 6.93
C LEU A 461 0.96 18.33 5.62
N ASN A 462 0.46 18.84 4.50
CA ASN A 462 0.74 18.33 3.15
C ASN A 462 2.24 18.31 2.84
N THR A 463 2.99 19.34 3.25
CA THR A 463 4.45 19.47 3.03
C THR A 463 5.29 18.47 3.84
N LEU A 464 4.69 17.86 4.86
CA LEU A 464 5.34 16.85 5.70
C LEU A 464 5.26 15.44 5.11
N ASN A 465 4.50 15.23 4.03
CA ASN A 465 4.39 13.92 3.39
C ASN A 465 5.48 13.73 2.34
N TYR A 466 6.16 12.58 2.39
CA TYR A 466 7.21 12.22 1.44
C TYR A 466 7.24 10.71 1.20
N GLY A 467 7.66 10.28 0.01
CA GLY A 467 7.82 8.88 -0.33
C GLY A 467 9.07 8.28 0.30
N VAL A 468 9.03 6.98 0.60
CA VAL A 468 10.18 6.23 1.12
C VAL A 468 10.39 4.99 0.26
N LEU A 469 11.65 4.68 -0.03
CA LEU A 469 12.11 3.39 -0.55
C LEU A 469 13.30 2.94 0.29
N ALA A 470 13.25 1.71 0.80
CA ALA A 470 14.32 1.13 1.61
C ALA A 470 14.70 -0.25 1.08
N ALA A 471 16.01 -0.52 1.04
CA ALA A 471 16.53 -1.88 0.99
C ALA A 471 16.83 -2.37 2.40
N ILE A 472 16.27 -3.52 2.77
CA ILE A 472 16.38 -4.12 4.10
C ILE A 472 17.05 -5.48 3.94
N ASP A 473 18.16 -5.71 4.64
CA ASP A 473 18.85 -7.00 4.60
C ASP A 473 18.02 -8.06 5.34
N GLY A 474 17.59 -9.10 4.62
CA GLY A 474 16.76 -10.18 5.16
C GLY A 474 17.47 -11.09 6.17
N ARG A 475 18.78 -10.92 6.39
CA ARG A 475 19.59 -11.68 7.36
C ARG A 475 19.72 -10.94 8.69
N THR A 476 19.80 -9.62 8.64
CA THR A 476 20.06 -8.76 9.82
C THR A 476 18.89 -7.88 10.19
N ASN A 477 17.91 -7.74 9.30
CA ASN A 477 16.76 -6.84 9.40
C ASN A 477 17.17 -5.35 9.55
N LYS A 478 18.31 -4.99 8.95
CA LYS A 478 18.86 -3.64 8.92
C LYS A 478 18.65 -2.98 7.57
N ILE A 479 18.42 -1.67 7.58
CA ILE A 479 18.35 -0.88 6.35
C ILE A 479 19.77 -0.76 5.79
N VAL A 480 19.96 -1.24 4.56
CA VAL A 480 21.24 -1.16 3.85
C VAL A 480 21.37 0.22 3.18
N TRP A 481 20.29 0.66 2.55
CA TRP A 481 20.16 2.00 1.99
C TRP A 481 18.70 2.43 1.98
N LYS A 482 18.48 3.75 2.04
CA LYS A 482 17.15 4.38 2.03
C LYS A 482 17.16 5.61 1.13
N LYS A 483 16.06 5.83 0.42
CA LYS A 483 15.77 7.02 -0.38
C LYS A 483 14.46 7.65 0.08
N GLU A 484 14.42 8.97 0.07
CA GLU A 484 13.23 9.77 0.34
C GLU A 484 12.89 10.58 -0.90
N PHE A 485 11.61 10.62 -1.25
CA PHE A 485 11.11 11.30 -2.46
C PHE A 485 10.14 12.39 -2.04
N LYS A 486 10.21 13.54 -2.71
CA LYS A 486 9.37 14.68 -2.37
C LYS A 486 7.87 14.36 -2.47
N HIS A 487 7.48 13.56 -3.45
CA HIS A 487 6.08 13.33 -3.77
C HIS A 487 5.68 11.87 -3.62
N GLY A 488 4.50 11.66 -3.00
CA GLY A 488 3.67 10.46 -3.08
C GLY A 488 4.31 9.13 -2.65
N ARG A 489 3.65 8.04 -3.05
CA ARG A 489 4.09 6.66 -2.84
C ARG A 489 4.58 6.09 -4.18
N PRO A 490 5.79 5.52 -4.26
CA PRO A 490 6.20 4.78 -5.45
C PRO A 490 5.27 3.59 -5.73
N SER A 491 5.33 3.06 -6.95
CA SER A 491 4.42 2.01 -7.39
C SER A 491 4.69 0.62 -6.77
N GLY A 492 5.86 0.42 -6.17
CA GLY A 492 6.38 -0.88 -5.76
C GLY A 492 7.63 -1.25 -6.56
N ALA A 493 8.45 -2.15 -6.00
CA ALA A 493 9.72 -2.55 -6.60
C ALA A 493 9.58 -3.83 -7.43
N THR A 494 10.42 -3.94 -8.46
CA THR A 494 10.75 -5.17 -9.19
C THR A 494 12.27 -5.27 -9.28
N VAL A 495 12.86 -6.46 -9.09
CA VAL A 495 14.31 -6.65 -9.14
C VAL A 495 14.69 -7.73 -10.15
N THR A 496 15.81 -7.58 -10.84
CA THR A 496 16.26 -8.53 -11.88
C THR A 496 17.63 -9.11 -11.57
N ALA A 497 17.93 -10.26 -12.16
CA ALA A 497 19.24 -10.92 -12.05
C ALA A 497 20.38 -10.10 -12.69
N GLY A 498 20.05 -9.10 -13.51
CA GLY A 498 20.99 -8.09 -14.01
C GLY A 498 21.54 -7.15 -12.93
N GLY A 499 21.06 -7.25 -11.68
CA GLY A 499 21.54 -6.44 -10.55
C GLY A 499 20.84 -5.09 -10.41
N LEU A 500 19.66 -4.93 -11.04
CA LEU A 500 18.89 -3.69 -11.05
C LEU A 500 17.55 -3.85 -10.33
N MET A 501 17.11 -2.77 -9.69
CA MET A 501 15.76 -2.62 -9.15
C MET A 501 15.04 -1.51 -9.92
N PHE A 502 13.78 -1.77 -10.29
CA PHE A 502 12.92 -0.85 -11.02
C PHE A 502 11.68 -0.48 -10.22
N GLN A 503 11.26 0.78 -10.33
CA GLN A 503 9.97 1.26 -9.83
C GLN A 503 9.45 2.40 -10.72
N VAL A 504 8.18 2.75 -10.55
CA VAL A 504 7.63 4.02 -11.05
C VAL A 504 7.45 4.97 -9.87
N SER A 505 8.13 6.12 -9.89
CA SER A 505 8.02 7.15 -8.88
C SER A 505 6.75 7.99 -9.06
N SER A 506 6.32 8.66 -7.99
CA SER A 506 5.19 9.60 -8.05
C SER A 506 5.48 10.85 -8.90
N ASP A 507 6.77 11.12 -9.16
CA ASP A 507 7.22 12.11 -10.14
C ASP A 507 7.07 11.63 -11.58
N ARG A 508 6.36 10.49 -11.77
CA ARG A 508 6.01 9.91 -13.07
C ARG A 508 7.25 9.46 -13.84
N ALA A 509 8.32 9.08 -13.15
CA ALA A 509 9.50 8.50 -13.78
C ALA A 509 9.52 7.00 -13.53
N ILE A 510 9.82 6.21 -14.57
CA ILE A 510 10.34 4.86 -14.37
C ILE A 510 11.85 4.97 -14.13
N GLU A 511 12.32 4.32 -13.09
CA GLU A 511 13.65 4.51 -12.56
C GLU A 511 14.35 3.15 -12.42
N ALA A 512 15.64 3.11 -12.76
CA ALA A 512 16.49 1.95 -12.54
C ALA A 512 17.54 2.29 -11.48
N TYR A 513 17.61 1.45 -10.45
CA TYR A 513 18.53 1.56 -9.33
C TYR A 513 19.53 0.40 -9.38
N ASP A 514 20.79 0.68 -9.04
CA ASP A 514 21.69 -0.38 -8.61
C ASP A 514 21.10 -1.04 -7.35
N ALA A 515 20.81 -2.34 -7.42
CA ALA A 515 20.08 -3.05 -6.37
C ALA A 515 20.86 -3.07 -5.04
N LYS A 516 22.20 -3.04 -5.10
CA LYS A 516 23.06 -3.13 -3.91
C LYS A 516 23.24 -1.81 -3.19
N SER A 517 23.40 -0.70 -3.91
CA SER A 517 23.75 0.61 -3.37
C SER A 517 22.60 1.62 -3.36
N GLY A 518 21.54 1.38 -4.14
CA GLY A 518 20.45 2.33 -4.32
C GLY A 518 20.84 3.55 -5.16
N ALA A 519 21.94 3.50 -5.90
CA ALA A 519 22.29 4.54 -6.87
C ALA A 519 21.31 4.52 -8.04
N VAL A 520 20.74 5.68 -8.39
CA VAL A 520 19.92 5.81 -9.60
C VAL A 520 20.85 5.79 -10.80
N LEU A 521 20.68 4.80 -11.69
CA LEU A 521 21.52 4.61 -12.88
C LEU A 521 20.84 5.07 -14.16
N TRP A 522 19.51 5.12 -14.17
CA TRP A 522 18.73 5.56 -15.32
C TRP A 522 17.33 6.00 -14.86
N GLN A 523 16.76 6.97 -15.58
CA GLN A 523 15.37 7.41 -15.40
C GLN A 523 14.76 7.74 -16.76
N PHE A 524 13.45 7.53 -16.88
CA PHE A 524 12.68 7.92 -18.04
C PHE A 524 11.33 8.49 -17.61
N GLN A 525 11.00 9.67 -18.13
CA GLN A 525 9.79 10.38 -17.76
C GLN A 525 8.58 9.84 -18.52
N LEU A 526 7.58 9.38 -17.78
CA LEU A 526 6.27 8.95 -18.26
C LEU A 526 5.29 10.14 -18.28
N PRO A 527 4.24 10.10 -19.12
CA PRO A 527 3.22 11.16 -19.16
C PRO A 527 2.36 11.23 -17.89
N ALA A 528 2.31 10.15 -17.11
CA ALA A 528 1.48 9.98 -15.92
C ALA A 528 2.16 9.04 -14.91
N ALA A 529 1.72 9.07 -13.66
CA ALA A 529 2.14 8.09 -12.67
C ALA A 529 1.71 6.68 -13.12
N GLY A 530 2.41 5.65 -12.64
CA GLY A 530 2.27 4.29 -13.12
C GLY A 530 2.25 3.22 -12.03
N GLY A 531 2.02 1.98 -12.46
CA GLY A 531 2.04 0.77 -11.63
C GLY A 531 3.43 0.15 -11.48
N PRO A 532 3.55 -0.97 -10.74
CA PRO A 532 4.79 -1.75 -10.68
C PRO A 532 5.27 -2.18 -12.07
N VAL A 533 6.58 -2.44 -12.19
CA VAL A 533 7.23 -2.81 -13.46
C VAL A 533 7.23 -4.32 -13.65
N THR A 534 6.69 -4.81 -14.76
CA THR A 534 6.75 -6.21 -15.17
C THR A 534 7.96 -6.43 -16.08
N ALA A 535 8.78 -7.45 -15.81
CA ALA A 535 9.90 -7.85 -16.67
C ALA A 535 9.56 -9.14 -17.43
N TYR A 536 9.89 -9.21 -18.71
CA TYR A 536 9.60 -10.38 -19.56
C TYR A 536 10.52 -10.40 -20.77
N GLU A 537 10.61 -11.53 -21.47
CA GLU A 537 11.41 -11.68 -22.69
C GLU A 537 10.54 -12.21 -23.82
N ILE A 538 10.74 -11.66 -25.03
CA ILE A 538 10.09 -12.14 -26.26
C ILE A 538 11.13 -12.16 -27.36
N ASP A 539 11.21 -13.28 -28.09
CA ASP A 539 12.14 -13.48 -29.21
C ASP A 539 13.60 -13.15 -28.85
N GLY A 540 14.01 -13.45 -27.61
CA GLY A 540 15.36 -13.21 -27.11
C GLY A 540 15.65 -11.76 -26.68
N GLU A 541 14.66 -10.85 -26.72
CA GLU A 541 14.81 -9.48 -26.24
C GLU A 541 14.14 -9.29 -24.87
N GLU A 542 14.88 -8.78 -23.88
CA GLU A 542 14.33 -8.40 -22.58
C GLU A 542 13.55 -7.08 -22.66
N TYR A 543 12.35 -7.09 -22.09
CA TYR A 543 11.44 -5.96 -21.97
C TYR A 543 11.09 -5.67 -20.50
N LEU A 544 10.85 -4.40 -20.22
CA LEU A 544 10.17 -3.93 -19.02
C LEU A 544 8.88 -3.24 -19.42
N ALA A 545 7.78 -3.47 -18.71
CA ALA A 545 6.53 -2.78 -18.97
C ALA A 545 5.86 -2.28 -17.70
N ALA A 546 5.19 -1.13 -17.79
CA ALA A 546 4.37 -0.58 -16.73
C ALA A 546 3.14 0.10 -17.31
N VAL A 547 2.04 0.03 -16.57
CA VAL A 547 0.89 0.88 -16.80
C VAL A 547 1.27 2.31 -16.41
N ALA A 548 0.99 3.29 -17.27
CA ALA A 548 1.19 4.72 -16.97
C ALA A 548 0.05 5.56 -17.55
N GLY A 549 -0.80 6.11 -16.66
CA GLY A 549 -2.00 6.84 -17.06
C GLY A 549 -2.98 5.97 -17.85
N SER A 550 -3.22 6.30 -19.11
CA SER A 550 -4.18 5.61 -19.98
C SER A 550 -3.51 4.62 -20.96
N ASN A 551 -2.27 4.20 -20.73
CA ASN A 551 -1.54 3.32 -21.65
C ASN A 551 -0.66 2.34 -20.87
N VAL A 552 -0.26 1.25 -21.52
CA VAL A 552 0.93 0.49 -21.14
C VAL A 552 2.12 1.04 -21.91
N TRP A 553 3.24 1.22 -21.21
CA TRP A 553 4.54 1.55 -21.78
C TRP A 553 5.46 0.35 -21.62
N ALA A 554 6.19 0.01 -22.69
CA ALA A 554 7.27 -0.96 -22.62
C ALA A 554 8.61 -0.34 -23.01
N PHE A 555 9.69 -0.94 -22.51
CA PHE A 555 11.06 -0.48 -22.63
C PHE A 555 11.96 -1.65 -22.99
N LYS A 556 12.96 -1.40 -23.82
CA LYS A 556 14.04 -2.35 -24.11
C LYS A 556 15.34 -1.63 -24.46
N ILE A 557 16.44 -2.37 -24.48
CA ILE A 557 17.71 -1.85 -25.00
C ILE A 557 17.53 -1.43 -26.46
N GLY A 558 17.92 -0.19 -26.78
CA GLY A 558 17.77 0.38 -28.12
C GLY A 558 16.35 0.86 -28.44
N GLY A 559 15.45 0.96 -27.46
CA GLY A 559 14.15 1.60 -27.64
C GLY A 559 14.31 3.09 -28.01
N THR A 560 13.46 3.58 -28.91
CA THR A 560 13.61 4.91 -29.54
C THR A 560 12.50 5.89 -29.19
N LEU A 561 11.44 5.46 -28.49
CA LEU A 561 10.38 6.37 -28.07
C LEU A 561 10.90 7.34 -26.99
N PRO A 562 10.69 8.66 -27.17
CA PRO A 562 11.25 9.67 -26.29
C PRO A 562 10.48 9.78 -24.97
N PRO A 563 11.13 10.27 -23.90
CA PRO A 563 10.47 10.57 -22.64
C PRO A 563 9.49 11.74 -22.78
N ALA A 564 8.49 11.78 -21.90
CA ALA A 564 7.63 12.94 -21.72
C ALA A 564 8.41 14.12 -21.08
N PRO A 565 7.91 15.37 -21.19
CA PRO A 565 8.45 16.47 -20.40
C PRO A 565 8.27 16.23 -18.90
N ALA A 566 9.25 16.67 -18.10
CA ALA A 566 9.15 16.61 -16.64
C ALA A 566 7.92 17.40 -16.14
N PRO A 567 7.19 16.89 -15.13
CA PRO A 567 6.03 17.60 -14.58
C PRO A 567 6.45 18.93 -13.93
N LYS A 568 5.66 19.97 -14.14
CA LYS A 568 5.77 21.23 -13.39
C LYS A 568 4.86 21.17 -12.18
N TRP A 569 5.44 21.19 -10.99
CA TRP A 569 4.71 21.25 -9.74
C TRP A 569 4.42 22.71 -9.36
N SER A 570 3.21 22.99 -8.87
CA SER A 570 2.88 24.28 -8.27
C SER A 570 3.67 24.49 -6.98
N ALA A 571 3.85 25.75 -6.57
CA ALA A 571 4.36 26.04 -5.23
C ALA A 571 3.47 25.38 -4.17
N GLU A 572 4.09 24.90 -3.10
CA GLU A 572 3.35 24.33 -1.97
C GLU A 572 2.63 25.45 -1.22
N GLU A 573 1.30 25.40 -1.20
CA GLU A 573 0.50 26.27 -0.34
C GLU A 573 0.50 25.74 1.09
N LEU A 574 0.58 26.66 2.05
CA LEU A 574 0.45 26.37 3.48
C LEU A 574 -0.92 25.75 3.81
N PHE A 575 -1.98 26.15 3.12
CA PHE A 575 -3.32 25.56 3.26
C PHE A 575 -3.65 24.75 2.03
N SER A 576 -4.30 23.60 2.22
CA SER A 576 -4.80 22.76 1.13
C SER A 576 -6.33 22.79 1.07
N GLY A 577 -6.90 22.36 -0.04
CA GLY A 577 -8.35 22.16 -0.21
C GLY A 577 -9.13 23.39 -0.69
N PRO A 578 -10.48 23.27 -0.77
CA PRO A 578 -11.30 24.20 -1.52
C PRO A 578 -11.32 25.61 -0.92
N ILE A 579 -11.35 26.61 -1.80
CA ILE A 579 -11.61 28.01 -1.47
C ILE A 579 -13.06 28.29 -1.83
N THR A 580 -13.83 28.84 -0.89
CA THR A 580 -15.24 29.19 -1.10
C THR A 580 -15.40 30.70 -1.15
N ASP A 581 -16.06 31.21 -2.19
CA ASP A 581 -16.38 32.64 -2.29
C ASP A 581 -17.56 32.96 -1.34
N THR A 582 -17.26 33.38 -0.12
CA THR A 582 -18.25 33.69 0.91
C THR A 582 -17.68 34.64 1.96
N ALA A 583 -18.54 35.47 2.53
CA ALA A 583 -18.23 36.31 3.69
C ALA A 583 -18.77 35.72 5.01
N GLN A 584 -19.38 34.54 4.98
CA GLN A 584 -19.99 33.89 6.15
C GLN A 584 -19.26 32.60 6.47
N ILE A 585 -18.86 32.45 7.73
CA ILE A 585 -18.11 31.30 8.25
C ILE A 585 -18.78 30.79 9.53
N GLU A 586 -18.89 29.48 9.67
CA GLU A 586 -19.34 28.83 10.89
C GLU A 586 -18.15 28.31 11.70
N THR A 587 -18.27 28.28 13.04
CA THR A 587 -17.18 27.85 13.94
C THR A 587 -17.12 26.34 14.19
N ALA A 588 -18.10 25.60 13.71
CA ALA A 588 -18.13 24.14 13.70
C ALA A 588 -18.53 23.61 12.32
N SER A 589 -17.85 22.56 11.88
CA SER A 589 -18.08 21.96 10.57
C SER A 589 -18.87 20.65 10.66
N LEU A 590 -20.01 20.55 9.98
CA LEU A 590 -20.72 19.29 9.82
C LEU A 590 -19.92 18.32 8.92
N GLN A 591 -19.32 17.30 9.54
CA GLN A 591 -18.71 16.19 8.83
C GLN A 591 -19.75 15.15 8.45
N ARG A 592 -19.55 14.55 7.29
CA ARG A 592 -20.36 13.44 6.80
C ARG A 592 -19.46 12.29 6.40
N ASP A 593 -19.61 11.18 7.10
CA ASP A 593 -19.04 9.90 6.71
C ASP A 593 -20.05 9.17 5.82
N ARG A 594 -19.64 8.83 4.60
CA ARG A 594 -20.43 8.03 3.64
C ARG A 594 -20.01 6.55 3.68
N GLY A 595 -19.39 6.13 4.77
CA GLY A 595 -18.88 4.78 4.99
C GLY A 595 -19.89 3.71 4.61
N PHE A 596 -19.40 2.51 4.33
CA PHE A 596 -20.24 1.57 3.58
C PHE A 596 -21.29 0.82 4.42
N ILE A 597 -21.50 1.19 5.69
CA ILE A 597 -22.59 0.72 6.58
C ILE A 597 -23.71 1.77 6.68
N GLY A 598 -23.57 2.94 6.05
CA GLY A 598 -24.56 4.01 6.07
C GLY A 598 -23.93 5.39 6.19
N THR A 599 -24.74 6.43 5.96
CA THR A 599 -24.29 7.81 6.14
C THR A 599 -24.37 8.21 7.61
N ARG A 600 -23.26 8.66 8.18
CA ARG A 600 -23.15 9.17 9.54
C ARG A 600 -22.75 10.64 9.53
N TYR A 601 -23.11 11.35 10.59
CA TYR A 601 -22.84 12.77 10.74
C TYR A 601 -22.13 13.04 12.06
N PHE A 602 -21.20 13.98 12.03
CA PHE A 602 -20.44 14.42 13.20
C PHE A 602 -20.21 15.93 13.09
N THR A 603 -20.58 16.68 14.11
CA THR A 603 -20.24 18.11 14.17
C THR A 603 -18.84 18.25 14.75
N ASP A 604 -17.92 18.78 13.96
CA ASP A 604 -16.55 19.06 14.41
C ASP A 604 -16.46 20.50 14.91
N ASP A 605 -16.60 20.68 16.20
CA ASP A 605 -16.52 21.99 16.85
C ASP A 605 -15.11 22.61 16.83
N TYR A 606 -14.11 21.90 16.29
CA TYR A 606 -12.73 22.38 16.19
C TYR A 606 -12.32 22.72 14.75
N ALA A 607 -13.31 22.96 13.88
CA ALA A 607 -13.08 23.28 12.47
C ALA A 607 -14.06 24.34 11.97
N PHE A 608 -13.54 25.27 11.17
CA PHE A 608 -14.34 26.30 10.51
C PHE A 608 -14.97 25.78 9.21
N GLU A 609 -16.16 26.26 8.88
CA GLU A 609 -16.85 25.95 7.61
C GLU A 609 -17.32 27.22 6.89
N PRO A 610 -16.81 27.54 5.69
CA PRO A 610 -15.61 26.96 5.10
C PRO A 610 -14.36 27.43 5.87
N TYR A 611 -13.32 26.60 5.93
CA TYR A 611 -12.05 26.97 6.55
C TYR A 611 -11.16 27.84 5.63
N ARG A 612 -11.47 27.93 4.32
CA ARG A 612 -10.85 28.89 3.40
C ARG A 612 -11.95 29.67 2.69
N ALA A 613 -11.96 30.98 2.89
CA ALA A 613 -12.94 31.87 2.28
C ALA A 613 -12.25 32.92 1.43
N ARG A 614 -12.85 33.28 0.29
CA ARG A 614 -12.42 34.39 -0.56
C ARG A 614 -13.46 35.51 -0.53
N VAL A 615 -12.98 36.75 -0.37
CA VAL A 615 -13.79 37.98 -0.39
C VAL A 615 -13.05 39.10 -1.14
N LYS A 616 -13.76 40.18 -1.46
CA LYS A 616 -13.14 41.42 -1.99
C LYS A 616 -12.70 42.33 -0.87
N ALA A 617 -11.69 43.17 -1.11
CA ALA A 617 -11.33 44.24 -0.20
C ALA A 617 -12.56 45.11 0.18
N GLY A 618 -12.66 45.46 1.47
CA GLY A 618 -13.79 46.20 2.06
C GLY A 618 -14.96 45.31 2.51
N THR A 619 -14.88 43.99 2.32
CA THR A 619 -15.95 43.06 2.75
C THR A 619 -15.86 42.81 4.26
N GLN A 620 -17.01 42.85 4.94
CA GLN A 620 -17.15 42.34 6.31
C GLN A 620 -17.33 40.83 6.28
N VAL A 621 -16.35 40.09 6.82
CA VAL A 621 -16.47 38.65 7.06
C VAL A 621 -17.10 38.45 8.44
N THR A 622 -18.05 37.53 8.54
CA THR A 622 -18.72 37.16 9.79
C THR A 622 -18.47 35.71 10.17
N TRP A 623 -18.34 35.48 11.48
CA TRP A 623 -18.26 34.16 12.09
C TRP A 623 -19.49 33.96 12.96
N ARG A 624 -20.27 32.92 12.67
CA ARG A 624 -21.40 32.49 13.50
C ARG A 624 -20.97 31.29 14.34
N ASN A 625 -21.14 31.40 15.65
CA ASN A 625 -20.98 30.25 16.52
C ASN A 625 -22.21 29.34 16.42
N ASN A 626 -22.03 28.17 15.80
CA ASN A 626 -23.03 27.12 15.66
C ASN A 626 -22.73 25.91 16.58
N SER A 627 -21.85 26.09 17.57
CA SER A 627 -21.52 25.10 18.59
C SER A 627 -21.89 25.58 20.01
N ARG A 628 -21.89 24.65 20.96
CA ARG A 628 -22.07 24.98 22.39
C ARG A 628 -20.79 25.54 23.04
N MET A 629 -19.64 25.38 22.40
CA MET A 629 -18.37 25.89 22.93
C MET A 629 -18.22 27.37 22.61
N VAL A 630 -17.53 28.10 23.47
CA VAL A 630 -17.18 29.49 23.19
C VAL A 630 -16.04 29.52 22.18
N HIS A 631 -16.14 30.42 21.20
CA HIS A 631 -15.10 30.65 20.20
C HIS A 631 -14.71 32.11 20.12
N THR A 632 -13.42 32.41 20.25
CA THR A 632 -12.84 33.73 20.00
C THR A 632 -11.95 33.63 18.77
N ILE A 633 -12.35 34.28 17.67
CA ILE A 633 -11.56 34.27 16.44
C ILE A 633 -10.48 35.34 16.56
N VAL A 634 -9.23 34.94 16.32
CA VAL A 634 -8.06 35.83 16.41
C VAL A 634 -7.13 35.64 15.22
N ALA A 635 -6.57 36.73 14.73
CA ALA A 635 -5.49 36.68 13.75
C ALA A 635 -4.27 35.93 14.35
N GLN A 636 -3.57 35.14 13.53
CA GLN A 636 -2.38 34.42 14.00
C GLN A 636 -1.26 35.35 14.50
N ASP A 637 -1.16 36.53 13.90
CA ASP A 637 -0.22 37.60 14.29
C ASP A 637 -0.75 38.48 15.44
N GLY A 638 -1.97 38.22 15.92
CA GLY A 638 -2.62 38.98 16.99
C GLY A 638 -3.21 40.33 16.56
N SER A 639 -3.24 40.65 15.26
CA SER A 639 -3.66 41.97 14.75
C SER A 639 -5.15 42.28 14.91
N TRP A 640 -6.03 41.28 15.07
CA TRP A 640 -7.47 41.48 15.26
C TRP A 640 -8.14 40.31 15.99
N THR A 641 -9.33 40.58 16.53
CA THR A 641 -10.21 39.58 17.16
C THR A 641 -11.69 39.90 16.98
N THR A 642 -12.55 38.89 17.00
CA THR A 642 -14.02 39.06 17.10
C THR A 642 -14.50 39.30 18.52
N GLY A 643 -13.66 39.09 19.54
CA GLY A 643 -14.13 38.82 20.91
C GLY A 643 -14.78 37.43 21.03
N PRO A 644 -15.16 37.03 22.26
CA PRO A 644 -15.78 35.72 22.49
C PRO A 644 -17.19 35.65 21.90
N LEU A 645 -17.46 34.57 21.18
CA LEU A 645 -18.77 34.25 20.62
C LEU A 645 -19.38 33.09 21.41
N SER A 646 -20.46 33.34 22.14
CA SER A 646 -21.29 32.29 22.76
C SER A 646 -22.15 31.57 21.71
N ASP A 647 -22.83 30.49 22.10
CA ASP A 647 -23.77 29.76 21.24
C ASP A 647 -24.75 30.72 20.53
N GLY A 648 -24.83 30.60 19.21
CA GLY A 648 -25.67 31.41 18.33
C GLY A 648 -25.15 32.83 18.03
N ALA A 649 -24.11 33.31 18.71
CA ALA A 649 -23.57 34.65 18.51
C ALA A 649 -22.86 34.81 17.16
N VAL A 650 -22.86 36.04 16.64
CA VAL A 650 -22.18 36.39 15.39
C VAL A 650 -21.21 37.54 15.64
N GLY A 651 -19.95 37.34 15.28
CA GLY A 651 -18.92 38.39 15.26
C GLY A 651 -18.46 38.66 13.83
N GLY A 652 -17.76 39.77 13.59
CA GLY A 652 -17.23 40.04 12.26
C GLY A 652 -16.07 41.03 12.22
N LYS A 653 -15.36 41.02 11.08
CA LYS A 653 -14.20 41.88 10.80
C LYS A 653 -14.24 42.32 9.33
N VAL A 654 -14.01 43.61 9.10
CA VAL A 654 -13.81 44.17 7.75
C VAL A 654 -12.34 44.01 7.35
N PHE A 655 -12.10 43.56 6.11
CA PHE A 655 -10.77 43.41 5.52
C PHE A 655 -10.59 44.35 4.32
N ASP A 656 -9.93 45.49 4.53
CA ASP A 656 -9.82 46.55 3.52
C ASP A 656 -8.63 46.41 2.56
N LYS A 657 -7.71 45.47 2.83
CA LYS A 657 -6.48 45.30 2.04
C LYS A 657 -6.43 43.90 1.46
N ALA A 658 -6.08 43.80 0.18
CA ALA A 658 -5.79 42.52 -0.46
C ALA A 658 -4.66 41.79 0.28
N GLY A 659 -4.77 40.47 0.37
CA GLY A 659 -3.80 39.64 1.07
C GLY A 659 -4.39 38.37 1.67
N MET A 660 -3.52 37.61 2.32
CA MET A 660 -3.84 36.34 2.97
C MET A 660 -3.87 36.55 4.49
N TYR A 661 -5.02 36.30 5.12
CA TYR A 661 -5.24 36.50 6.55
C TYR A 661 -5.50 35.16 7.23
N ASN A 662 -4.49 34.60 7.88
CA ASN A 662 -4.64 33.36 8.63
C ASN A 662 -5.10 33.66 10.06
N TYR A 663 -6.06 32.87 10.55
CA TYR A 663 -6.64 33.04 11.88
C TYR A 663 -6.83 31.69 12.57
N ILE A 664 -7.05 31.75 13.88
CA ILE A 664 -7.34 30.60 14.73
C ILE A 664 -8.50 30.89 15.67
N CYS A 665 -9.02 29.84 16.32
CA CYS A 665 -9.77 30.01 17.56
C CYS A 665 -8.78 30.12 18.74
N LYS A 666 -8.97 31.11 19.62
CA LYS A 666 -8.09 31.32 20.78
C LYS A 666 -8.18 30.16 21.79
N GLU A 667 -9.39 29.69 22.05
CA GLU A 667 -9.70 28.58 22.95
C GLU A 667 -9.26 27.23 22.34
N HIS A 668 -9.26 27.15 21.01
CA HIS A 668 -8.89 25.96 20.25
C HIS A 668 -7.81 26.30 19.20
N PRO A 669 -6.54 26.50 19.59
CA PRO A 669 -5.49 26.99 18.69
C PRO A 669 -5.15 26.08 17.50
N TRP A 670 -5.65 24.85 17.49
CA TRP A 670 -5.57 23.89 16.38
C TRP A 670 -6.70 24.04 15.35
N ALA A 671 -7.71 24.86 15.61
CA ALA A 671 -8.74 25.23 14.63
C ALA A 671 -8.23 26.40 13.78
N TYR A 672 -7.91 26.13 12.51
CA TYR A 672 -7.30 27.09 11.59
C TYR A 672 -8.26 27.51 10.47
N GLY A 673 -8.19 28.78 10.08
CA GLY A 673 -8.88 29.28 8.90
C GLY A 673 -8.09 30.33 8.12
N GLN A 674 -8.51 30.56 6.88
CA GLN A 674 -7.85 31.46 5.93
C GLN A 674 -8.84 32.40 5.21
N ILE A 675 -8.61 33.69 5.47
CA ILE A 675 -8.87 34.92 4.71
C ILE A 675 -8.18 35.06 3.35
N ILE A 676 -8.83 34.94 2.19
CA ILE A 676 -8.25 35.38 0.91
C ILE A 676 -8.97 36.65 0.47
N VAL A 677 -8.27 37.78 0.46
CA VAL A 677 -8.84 39.07 0.08
C VAL A 677 -8.23 39.50 -1.25
N GLU A 678 -9.09 39.69 -2.25
CA GLU A 678 -8.74 40.16 -3.59
C GLU A 678 -9.00 41.66 -3.80
#